data_AF-A0A1J8QXX4-F1
#
_entry.id   AF-A0A1J8QXX4-F1
#
_cell.length_a   1.000
_cell.length_b   1.000
_cell.length_c   1.000
_cell.angle_alpha   90.00
_cell.angle_beta   90.00
_cell.angle_gamma   90.00
#
_symmetry.space_group_name_H-M   'P 1'
#
loop_
_entity.id
_entity.type
_entity.pdbx_description
1 polymer ?
#
loop_
_entity_poly.entity_id
_entity_poly.type
_entity_poly.pdbx_seq_one_letter_code
_entity_poly.pdbx_strand_id
1 'polypeptide(L)'
;MSSISSNTHSSTSSQHDHKHGSCPVTGKTYDFCPPQHGDSRSPCPALNALANHGYLPRNGKNIGACDLVRALKSGYNLSTVLACILSFGALFILGQYKCVSLSDLARHNLIEHDASLAHKDDIDDDEYAPTMVDEELLAALCAEGGKELPDRMTLKDAARIRVKRETECKTLDGVHAEIARGEIVIAIGVLGGKDALKNGVSISALHDWMQHERLPAGWKPDHTQGLYQTYKMAKIVRRRMRGLRAQPEKKAESQMWIINGIRSLLHLVLLSDTLPLLKTQKEVPDAFRYPASETVDNVNPLIGNGGDSPDGSGGMIPSTAPPFAMTRWVVQTRENYVSVTPYNYTATSIHGFQGTHQPAIWMGESGQVVVSPGAGQVRPKFDDRGMSFTHEDEVSTASYYSVEMNAIQGGRVLAEQSATSRVGHLRFTFIDTRQPYVLVEATRATVLRSSDPDNLTYPHGSIFINPGAREISGSNPERQDFIISPVSTPAKNWSGYFCARFDQPFASWGVSKNHTLFDGKTSGHDTLLSGYATFSSEVSEVNVRIGVSFISIEQARMNLELEIPDGTTLEDTAMTTRKAWAEKLDRIKIKGASKDQLQTFYTGFFHTLQADILTSRANMGVSYTGYSNWDTYRAEWAWLILFAPERIPDMVQSMLQDYEEGGWLPMWKNIIETNIMVATHADSLITEAVLKGMTGFDLETAWEAVFKDATVPPVNDATTVYSDRQENVDYEVRAGLTSVYEEKGWVADDIHSESASRTLDYSCDVFVHSLYDQHLPPRFVPDDDFAVSVLAGLLNKTDEEQFFRQRSLTHPFLIFNSLTGFMEARNASGAWAGPDNGWTEGDKWIYTFDVVHDIPGLIAQKGGNATFVEFLDEHFDGGHNDHTNEPSHHIPYLYSLAGAASKSQSRIRQIAQSNYNASINGLSGNEDCGQMSAWYLFSALGFYPVNPVSGLYVVGTPFFDEVDIQFPLSNATDLKVISRGAPSKPYIKSLAINGEDISSPIISHSQLLDGGIFEFIMSSGLQAWGSNTSGDS
;
A
#
# COMPACT_ATOMS: atom_id res chain seq x y z
N MET A 1 43.28 -59.62 -49.62
CA MET A 1 44.65 -59.13 -49.38
C MET A 1 44.79 -57.75 -49.96
N SER A 2 45.11 -56.80 -49.09
CA SER A 2 45.96 -55.62 -49.31
C SER A 2 46.20 -55.09 -50.73
N SER A 3 45.88 -53.80 -50.85
CA SER A 3 46.76 -52.71 -51.33
C SER A 3 46.58 -52.19 -52.76
N ILE A 4 46.57 -50.86 -52.80
CA ILE A 4 46.81 -49.91 -53.90
C ILE A 4 45.59 -49.53 -54.76
N SER A 5 45.14 -48.28 -54.59
CA SER A 5 44.79 -47.27 -55.62
C SER A 5 44.01 -46.15 -54.93
N SER A 6 44.57 -44.96 -54.73
CA SER A 6 44.93 -43.87 -55.65
C SER A 6 43.87 -42.75 -55.62
N ASN A 7 44.35 -41.59 -55.16
CA ASN A 7 43.72 -40.28 -55.01
C ASN A 7 42.82 -39.82 -56.17
N THR A 8 41.75 -39.10 -55.81
CA THR A 8 41.36 -37.82 -56.44
C THR A 8 40.68 -36.91 -55.40
N HIS A 9 41.01 -35.62 -55.44
CA HIS A 9 40.51 -34.55 -54.57
C HIS A 9 39.11 -34.04 -55.01
N SER A 10 38.26 -33.63 -54.05
CA SER A 10 37.36 -32.48 -54.22
C SER A 10 37.03 -31.76 -52.89
N SER A 11 37.60 -30.56 -52.75
CA SER A 11 37.11 -29.32 -52.10
C SER A 11 36.31 -29.36 -50.76
N THR A 12 36.98 -28.86 -49.71
CA THR A 12 36.54 -27.90 -48.69
C THR A 12 35.06 -27.47 -48.62
N SER A 13 34.42 -27.61 -47.45
CA SER A 13 33.43 -26.61 -46.97
C SER A 13 34.04 -25.84 -45.79
N SER A 14 34.29 -24.55 -46.01
CA SER A 14 34.72 -23.60 -44.98
C SER A 14 33.58 -23.40 -43.97
N GLN A 15 33.86 -23.45 -42.67
CA GLN A 15 32.99 -22.84 -41.66
C GLN A 15 32.81 -21.35 -42.01
N HIS A 16 31.58 -20.95 -42.31
CA HIS A 16 31.25 -19.58 -42.72
C HIS A 16 31.18 -18.66 -41.49
N ASP A 17 31.95 -17.56 -41.48
CA ASP A 17 31.89 -16.52 -40.44
C ASP A 17 30.72 -15.55 -40.72
N HIS A 18 29.84 -15.35 -39.73
CA HIS A 18 28.63 -14.54 -39.82
C HIS A 18 28.82 -13.06 -39.46
N LYS A 19 30.06 -12.57 -39.33
CA LYS A 19 30.38 -11.29 -38.67
C LYS A 19 29.81 -9.99 -39.25
N HIS A 20 29.12 -9.98 -40.39
CA HIS A 20 28.73 -8.71 -41.06
C HIS A 20 27.28 -8.64 -41.62
N GLY A 21 26.37 -9.54 -41.23
CA GLY A 21 24.95 -9.48 -41.67
C GLY A 21 24.69 -9.79 -43.15
N SER A 22 25.72 -9.89 -43.99
CA SER A 22 25.66 -10.40 -45.35
C SER A 22 25.48 -11.92 -45.39
N CYS A 23 24.75 -12.44 -46.38
CA CYS A 23 24.65 -13.86 -46.62
C CYS A 23 26.02 -14.39 -47.06
N PRO A 24 26.60 -15.40 -46.39
CA PRO A 24 27.92 -15.91 -46.76
C PRO A 24 27.89 -16.70 -48.09
N VAL A 25 26.70 -17.08 -48.58
CA VAL A 25 26.49 -17.77 -49.86
C VAL A 25 26.35 -16.79 -51.03
N THR A 26 25.65 -15.66 -50.83
CA THR A 26 25.37 -14.70 -51.93
C THR A 26 26.15 -13.38 -51.81
N GLY A 27 26.78 -13.12 -50.66
CA GLY A 27 27.49 -11.88 -50.34
C GLY A 27 26.60 -10.67 -50.08
N LYS A 28 25.26 -10.80 -50.20
CA LYS A 28 24.32 -9.66 -50.07
C LYS A 28 23.70 -9.58 -48.68
N THR A 29 23.55 -8.37 -48.17
CA THR A 29 22.82 -8.08 -46.91
C THR A 29 21.34 -8.40 -47.08
N TYR A 30 20.76 -9.07 -46.08
CA TYR A 30 19.34 -9.49 -46.05
C TYR A 30 18.90 -10.60 -47.02
N ASP A 31 19.83 -11.19 -47.77
CA ASP A 31 19.54 -12.41 -48.53
C ASP A 31 19.30 -13.58 -47.57
N PHE A 32 18.36 -14.45 -47.98
CA PHE A 32 18.02 -15.68 -47.26
C PHE A 32 19.23 -16.62 -47.20
N CYS A 33 19.50 -17.14 -46.01
CA CYS A 33 20.42 -18.23 -45.75
C CYS A 33 19.70 -19.21 -44.81
N PRO A 34 19.53 -20.49 -45.20
CA PRO A 34 18.88 -21.47 -44.33
C PRO A 34 19.71 -21.70 -43.05
N PRO A 35 19.05 -22.09 -41.94
CA PRO A 35 19.73 -22.40 -40.69
C PRO A 35 20.78 -23.50 -40.89
N GLN A 36 21.89 -23.41 -40.17
CA GLN A 36 22.97 -24.39 -40.18
C GLN A 36 22.98 -25.22 -38.90
N HIS A 37 23.70 -26.34 -38.93
CA HIS A 37 23.88 -27.18 -37.74
C HIS A 37 24.59 -26.38 -36.63
N GLY A 38 23.93 -26.25 -35.46
CA GLY A 38 24.43 -25.51 -34.30
C GLY A 38 23.84 -24.09 -34.13
N ASP A 39 23.04 -23.62 -35.09
CA ASP A 39 22.25 -22.40 -34.95
C ASP A 39 21.13 -22.57 -33.90
N SER A 40 20.83 -21.51 -33.15
CA SER A 40 19.70 -21.47 -32.21
C SER A 40 18.44 -20.98 -32.94
N ARG A 41 17.32 -21.68 -32.76
CA ARG A 41 16.02 -21.37 -33.38
C ARG A 41 14.91 -21.53 -32.35
N SER A 42 13.81 -20.81 -32.59
CA SER A 42 12.65 -20.70 -31.71
C SER A 42 11.43 -21.38 -32.32
N PRO A 43 10.34 -21.58 -31.57
CA PRO A 43 9.03 -21.93 -32.13
C PRO A 43 8.35 -20.74 -32.85
N CYS A 44 9.02 -19.59 -33.00
CA CYS A 44 8.51 -18.41 -33.68
C CYS A 44 9.09 -18.30 -35.10
N PRO A 45 8.34 -18.64 -36.16
CA PRO A 45 8.81 -18.53 -37.54
C PRO A 45 9.23 -17.10 -37.91
N ALA A 46 8.64 -16.10 -37.24
CA ALA A 46 8.94 -14.70 -37.49
C ALA A 46 10.37 -14.31 -37.12
N LEU A 47 10.84 -14.72 -35.93
CA LEU A 47 12.19 -14.40 -35.47
C LEU A 47 13.22 -15.27 -36.18
N ASN A 48 12.88 -16.53 -36.46
CA ASN A 48 13.73 -17.41 -37.25
C ASN A 48 13.94 -16.86 -38.67
N ALA A 49 12.89 -16.32 -39.31
CA ALA A 49 13.03 -15.64 -40.60
C ALA A 49 13.93 -14.40 -40.53
N LEU A 50 13.85 -13.60 -39.46
CA LEU A 50 14.76 -12.47 -39.27
C LEU A 50 16.22 -12.92 -39.08
N ALA A 51 16.47 -14.04 -38.39
CA ALA A 51 17.81 -14.62 -38.29
C ALA A 51 18.29 -15.22 -39.63
N ASN A 52 17.44 -15.95 -40.36
CA ASN A 52 17.76 -16.53 -41.67
C ASN A 52 18.03 -15.47 -42.75
N HIS A 53 17.48 -14.26 -42.58
CA HIS A 53 17.80 -13.11 -43.41
C HIS A 53 18.92 -12.22 -42.82
N GLY A 54 19.36 -12.43 -41.58
CA GLY A 54 20.43 -11.63 -40.98
C GLY A 54 20.01 -10.25 -40.48
N TYR A 55 18.71 -10.04 -40.23
CA TYR A 55 18.20 -8.92 -39.43
C TYR A 55 18.52 -9.11 -37.94
N LEU A 56 18.58 -10.36 -37.49
CA LEU A 56 19.14 -10.79 -36.21
C LEU A 56 20.49 -11.48 -36.44
N PRO A 57 21.32 -11.70 -35.40
CA PRO A 57 22.44 -12.62 -35.48
C PRO A 57 22.01 -13.94 -36.13
N ARG A 58 22.65 -14.32 -37.24
CA ARG A 58 22.22 -15.47 -38.06
C ARG A 58 22.26 -16.80 -37.30
N ASN A 59 23.17 -16.92 -36.34
CA ASN A 59 23.27 -18.06 -35.44
C ASN A 59 22.20 -18.08 -34.35
N GLY A 60 21.35 -17.05 -34.25
CA GLY A 60 20.24 -16.95 -33.29
C GLY A 60 20.66 -16.84 -31.82
N LYS A 61 21.91 -16.48 -31.51
CA LYS A 61 22.46 -16.44 -30.14
C LYS A 61 22.86 -15.03 -29.72
N ASN A 62 22.90 -14.78 -28.41
CA ASN A 62 23.35 -13.52 -27.80
C ASN A 62 22.65 -12.27 -28.35
N ILE A 63 21.32 -12.30 -28.42
CA ILE A 63 20.50 -11.24 -28.98
C ILE A 63 20.04 -10.32 -27.85
N GLY A 64 20.44 -9.04 -27.88
CA GLY A 64 19.95 -8.05 -26.92
C GLY A 64 18.56 -7.50 -27.30
N ALA A 65 17.84 -6.89 -26.34
CA ALA A 65 16.55 -6.26 -26.61
C ALA A 65 16.63 -5.20 -27.74
N CYS A 66 17.70 -4.42 -27.78
CA CYS A 66 17.92 -3.42 -28.84
C CYS A 66 18.11 -4.07 -30.23
N ASP A 67 18.67 -5.28 -30.30
CA ASP A 67 18.82 -6.01 -31.55
C ASP A 67 17.48 -6.56 -32.04
N LEU A 68 16.65 -7.09 -31.13
CA LEU A 68 15.26 -7.47 -31.42
C LEU A 68 14.44 -6.28 -31.91
N VAL A 69 14.50 -5.14 -31.21
CA VAL A 69 13.79 -3.90 -31.63
C VAL A 69 14.23 -3.49 -33.03
N ARG A 70 15.53 -3.47 -33.30
CA ARG A 70 16.08 -3.08 -34.62
C ARG A 70 15.64 -4.06 -35.70
N ALA A 71 15.67 -5.35 -35.44
CA ALA A 71 15.31 -6.39 -36.40
C ALA A 71 13.81 -6.39 -36.72
N LEU A 72 12.94 -6.29 -35.71
CA LEU A 72 11.49 -6.20 -35.88
C LEU A 72 11.09 -4.95 -36.67
N LYS A 73 11.76 -3.82 -36.42
CA LYS A 73 11.56 -2.59 -37.20
C LYS A 73 12.09 -2.71 -38.62
N SER A 74 13.25 -3.33 -38.83
CA SER A 74 13.88 -3.34 -40.16
C SER A 74 13.30 -4.41 -41.08
N GLY A 75 12.97 -5.59 -40.55
CA GLY A 75 12.44 -6.71 -41.33
C GLY A 75 10.93 -6.68 -41.49
N TYR A 76 10.18 -6.20 -40.49
CA TYR A 76 8.72 -6.18 -40.51
C TYR A 76 8.09 -4.79 -40.43
N ASN A 77 8.90 -3.73 -40.24
CA ASN A 77 8.42 -2.36 -40.06
C ASN A 77 7.38 -2.23 -38.94
N LEU A 78 7.61 -2.90 -37.81
CA LEU A 78 6.80 -2.68 -36.61
C LEU A 78 7.03 -1.25 -36.08
N SER A 79 6.00 -0.64 -35.49
CA SER A 79 6.19 0.62 -34.76
C SER A 79 7.19 0.45 -33.62
N THR A 80 7.95 1.50 -33.29
CA THR A 80 8.93 1.46 -32.18
C THR A 80 8.30 0.94 -30.89
N VAL A 81 7.09 1.41 -30.56
CA VAL A 81 6.38 1.01 -29.33
C VAL A 81 6.07 -0.49 -29.34
N LEU A 82 5.50 -1.01 -30.43
CA LEU A 82 5.21 -2.45 -30.55
C LEU A 82 6.49 -3.29 -30.50
N ALA A 83 7.56 -2.86 -31.18
CA ALA A 83 8.84 -3.56 -31.17
C ALA A 83 9.48 -3.57 -29.78
N CYS A 84 9.42 -2.47 -29.03
CA CYS A 84 9.92 -2.40 -27.65
C CYS A 84 9.15 -3.32 -26.72
N ILE A 85 7.81 -3.32 -26.78
CA ILE A 85 6.98 -4.20 -25.93
C ILE A 85 7.33 -5.67 -26.19
N LEU A 86 7.38 -6.09 -27.45
CA LEU A 86 7.71 -7.48 -27.80
C LEU A 86 9.13 -7.87 -27.37
N SER A 87 10.09 -6.95 -27.48
CA SER A 87 11.50 -7.24 -27.19
C SER A 87 11.80 -7.23 -25.69
N PHE A 88 11.46 -6.15 -24.98
CA PHE A 88 11.72 -6.03 -23.54
C PHE A 88 10.79 -6.92 -22.72
N GLY A 89 9.54 -7.10 -23.15
CA GLY A 89 8.60 -8.04 -22.53
C GLY A 89 9.12 -9.48 -22.60
N ALA A 90 9.66 -9.91 -23.75
CA ALA A 90 10.24 -11.25 -23.86
C ALA A 90 11.44 -11.47 -22.92
N LEU A 91 12.36 -10.49 -22.82
CA LEU A 91 13.50 -10.58 -21.90
C LEU A 91 13.07 -10.63 -20.43
N PHE A 92 12.07 -9.82 -20.06
CA PHE A 92 11.51 -9.79 -18.72
C PHE A 92 10.86 -11.13 -18.34
N ILE A 93 10.01 -11.67 -19.22
CA ILE A 93 9.31 -12.96 -18.99
C ILE A 93 10.31 -14.13 -18.89
N LEU A 94 11.39 -14.11 -19.68
CA LEU A 94 12.44 -15.13 -19.62
C LEU A 94 13.40 -14.95 -18.43
N GLY A 95 13.32 -13.84 -17.69
CA GLY A 95 14.26 -13.50 -16.62
C GLY A 95 15.68 -13.21 -17.11
N GLN A 96 15.85 -12.85 -18.39
CA GLN A 96 17.16 -12.66 -19.04
C GLN A 96 17.38 -11.20 -19.43
N TYR A 97 18.03 -10.42 -18.56
CA TYR A 97 18.14 -8.96 -18.71
C TYR A 97 19.23 -8.45 -19.68
N LYS A 98 20.11 -9.34 -20.18
CA LYS A 98 21.24 -8.95 -21.05
C LYS A 98 21.07 -9.40 -22.50
N CYS A 99 20.96 -10.69 -22.73
CA CYS A 99 20.85 -11.30 -24.05
C CYS A 99 20.04 -12.59 -23.98
N VAL A 100 19.36 -12.93 -25.08
CA VAL A 100 18.62 -14.19 -25.26
C VAL A 100 19.14 -14.94 -26.48
N SER A 101 19.00 -16.26 -26.49
CA SER A 101 19.08 -17.08 -27.70
C SER A 101 17.66 -17.43 -28.16
N LEU A 102 17.46 -17.64 -29.47
CA LEU A 102 16.12 -17.96 -30.00
C LEU A 102 15.53 -19.24 -29.37
N SER A 103 16.35 -20.22 -29.05
CA SER A 103 15.93 -21.44 -28.35
C SER A 103 15.38 -21.19 -26.94
N ASP A 104 15.74 -20.08 -26.29
CA ASP A 104 15.22 -19.74 -24.96
C ASP A 104 13.72 -19.42 -25.01
N LEU A 105 13.22 -18.99 -26.18
CA LEU A 105 11.80 -18.79 -26.45
C LEU A 105 11.01 -20.09 -26.57
N ALA A 106 11.69 -21.25 -26.61
CA ALA A 106 11.02 -22.56 -26.63
C ALA A 106 10.66 -23.06 -25.23
N ARG A 107 11.05 -22.35 -24.15
CA ARG A 107 10.72 -22.75 -22.78
C ARG A 107 9.21 -22.73 -22.56
N HIS A 108 8.65 -23.89 -22.28
CA HIS A 108 7.20 -24.10 -22.13
C HIS A 108 6.66 -23.26 -20.95
N ASN A 109 5.45 -22.70 -21.08
CA ASN A 109 4.74 -21.89 -20.07
C ASN A 109 5.39 -20.55 -19.66
N LEU A 110 6.42 -20.06 -20.35
CA LEU A 110 6.93 -18.69 -20.19
C LEU A 110 6.41 -17.78 -21.31
N ILE A 111 6.79 -18.11 -22.54
CA ILE A 111 6.36 -17.39 -23.75
C ILE A 111 5.72 -18.39 -24.72
N GLU A 112 6.36 -19.55 -24.87
CA GLU A 112 5.82 -20.69 -25.59
C GLU A 112 4.58 -21.22 -24.86
N HIS A 113 3.58 -21.61 -25.64
CA HIS A 113 2.32 -22.11 -25.14
C HIS A 113 1.75 -23.22 -26.02
N ASP A 114 0.94 -24.09 -25.41
CA ASP A 114 0.09 -25.02 -26.15
C ASP A 114 -0.88 -24.27 -27.09
N ALA A 115 -1.48 -24.96 -28.05
CA ALA A 115 -2.30 -24.36 -29.10
C ALA A 115 -1.51 -23.54 -30.14
N SER A 116 -0.23 -23.84 -30.35
CA SER A 116 0.53 -23.26 -31.48
C SER A 116 -0.15 -23.63 -32.81
N LEU A 117 -0.13 -22.69 -33.77
CA LEU A 117 -0.70 -22.90 -35.11
C LEU A 117 0.28 -23.55 -36.09
N ALA A 118 1.54 -23.71 -35.68
CA ALA A 118 2.61 -24.21 -36.55
C ALA A 118 3.46 -25.30 -35.88
N HIS A 119 3.29 -25.58 -34.59
CA HIS A 119 4.07 -26.57 -33.84
C HIS A 119 3.12 -27.48 -33.05
N LYS A 120 3.54 -28.73 -32.82
CA LYS A 120 2.80 -29.68 -31.97
C LYS A 120 2.82 -29.20 -30.51
N ASP A 121 1.73 -29.46 -29.80
CA ASP A 121 1.68 -29.25 -28.36
C ASP A 121 2.62 -30.22 -27.66
N ASP A 122 3.12 -29.81 -26.50
CA ASP A 122 3.93 -30.67 -25.66
C ASP A 122 3.02 -31.59 -24.83
N ILE A 123 3.02 -32.88 -25.20
CA ILE A 123 2.16 -33.88 -24.56
C ILE A 123 2.80 -34.43 -23.28
N ASP A 124 4.13 -34.33 -23.17
CA ASP A 124 4.92 -34.94 -22.11
C ASP A 124 5.40 -33.92 -21.04
N ASP A 125 5.02 -32.64 -21.18
CA ASP A 125 5.43 -31.51 -20.33
C ASP A 125 6.97 -31.34 -20.27
N ASP A 126 7.64 -31.47 -21.42
CA ASP A 126 9.07 -31.18 -21.54
C ASP A 126 9.38 -29.69 -21.30
N GLU A 127 10.59 -29.38 -20.83
CA GLU A 127 10.97 -27.99 -20.53
C GLU A 127 11.03 -27.12 -21.81
N TYR A 128 11.25 -27.71 -22.99
CA TYR A 128 11.40 -27.00 -24.26
C TYR A 128 10.53 -27.60 -25.36
N ALA A 129 9.66 -26.78 -25.95
CA ALA A 129 8.79 -27.18 -27.04
C ALA A 129 9.54 -27.45 -28.36
N PRO A 130 8.99 -28.29 -29.25
CA PRO A 130 9.54 -28.51 -30.58
C PRO A 130 9.63 -27.21 -31.39
N THR A 131 10.80 -26.95 -31.98
CA THR A 131 11.06 -25.75 -32.80
C THR A 131 10.85 -25.99 -34.30
N MET A 132 10.46 -27.21 -34.68
CA MET A 132 10.23 -27.60 -36.08
C MET A 132 8.76 -27.44 -36.44
N VAL A 133 8.50 -26.76 -37.56
CA VAL A 133 7.15 -26.57 -38.08
C VAL A 133 6.50 -27.93 -38.44
N ASP A 134 5.29 -28.14 -37.97
CA ASP A 134 4.47 -29.31 -38.26
C ASP A 134 3.65 -29.11 -39.55
N GLU A 135 3.94 -29.92 -40.56
CA GLU A 135 3.32 -29.81 -41.89
C GLU A 135 1.81 -30.06 -41.86
N GLU A 136 1.31 -30.93 -40.95
CA GLU A 136 -0.11 -31.25 -40.85
C GLU A 136 -0.91 -30.09 -40.23
N LEU A 137 -0.38 -29.48 -39.16
CA LEU A 137 -0.96 -28.30 -38.53
C LEU A 137 -0.96 -27.09 -39.47
N LEU A 138 0.14 -26.88 -40.21
CA LEU A 138 0.22 -25.79 -41.16
C LEU A 138 -0.74 -26.00 -42.35
N ALA A 139 -0.89 -27.24 -42.83
CA ALA A 139 -1.88 -27.58 -43.84
C ALA A 139 -3.32 -27.35 -43.34
N ALA A 140 -3.61 -27.72 -42.09
CA ALA A 140 -4.90 -27.48 -41.44
C ALA A 140 -5.20 -25.97 -41.27
N LEU A 141 -4.18 -25.18 -40.90
CA LEU A 141 -4.25 -23.73 -40.83
C LEU A 141 -4.65 -23.12 -42.18
N CYS A 142 -4.02 -23.58 -43.26
CA CYS A 142 -4.28 -23.08 -44.61
C CYS A 142 -5.65 -23.51 -45.14
N ALA A 143 -6.10 -24.73 -44.84
CA ALA A 143 -7.40 -25.26 -45.25
C ALA A 143 -8.58 -24.55 -44.56
N GLU A 144 -8.38 -24.07 -43.33
CA GLU A 144 -9.36 -23.25 -42.62
C GLU A 144 -9.35 -21.78 -43.06
N GLY A 145 -8.24 -21.34 -43.68
CA GLY A 145 -8.15 -20.06 -44.37
C GLY A 145 -8.99 -20.00 -45.65
N GLY A 146 -9.43 -18.81 -46.04
CA GLY A 146 -10.11 -18.61 -47.32
C GLY A 146 -11.62 -18.81 -47.30
N LYS A 147 -12.21 -19.12 -46.14
CA LYS A 147 -13.66 -19.32 -45.98
C LYS A 147 -14.46 -18.01 -46.08
N GLU A 148 -13.85 -16.86 -45.82
CA GLU A 148 -14.50 -15.55 -46.05
C GLU A 148 -14.12 -14.90 -47.39
N LEU A 149 -12.84 -14.99 -47.76
CA LEU A 149 -12.30 -14.41 -48.99
C LEU A 149 -11.39 -15.46 -49.64
N PRO A 150 -11.65 -15.88 -50.89
CA PRO A 150 -10.81 -16.86 -51.57
C PRO A 150 -9.33 -16.47 -51.53
N ASP A 151 -8.47 -17.46 -51.27
CA ASP A 151 -7.00 -17.35 -51.21
C ASP A 151 -6.45 -16.40 -50.12
N ARG A 152 -7.31 -15.89 -49.21
CA ARG A 152 -6.90 -14.97 -48.13
C ARG A 152 -7.37 -15.41 -46.76
N MET A 153 -6.50 -15.28 -45.76
CA MET A 153 -6.82 -15.47 -44.36
C MET A 153 -7.24 -14.15 -43.72
N THR A 154 -8.53 -13.99 -43.44
CA THR A 154 -9.08 -12.82 -42.77
C THR A 154 -9.03 -12.95 -41.25
N LEU A 155 -9.30 -11.86 -40.53
CA LEU A 155 -9.45 -11.90 -39.06
C LEU A 155 -10.62 -12.79 -38.58
N LYS A 156 -11.60 -13.08 -39.45
CA LYS A 156 -12.67 -14.01 -39.09
C LYS A 156 -12.22 -15.46 -39.22
N ASP A 157 -11.46 -15.76 -40.28
CA ASP A 157 -10.81 -17.06 -40.45
C ASP A 157 -9.89 -17.32 -39.27
N ALA A 158 -9.04 -16.34 -38.91
CA ALA A 158 -8.16 -16.42 -37.74
C ALA A 158 -8.92 -16.71 -36.44
N ALA A 159 -10.09 -16.07 -36.22
CA ALA A 159 -10.91 -16.35 -35.05
C ALA A 159 -11.47 -17.78 -35.03
N ARG A 160 -11.89 -18.32 -36.19
CA ARG A 160 -12.35 -19.72 -36.29
C ARG A 160 -11.23 -20.71 -36.03
N ILE A 161 -10.09 -20.49 -36.67
CA ILE A 161 -8.88 -21.29 -36.52
C ILE A 161 -8.46 -21.33 -35.05
N ARG A 162 -8.43 -20.19 -34.36
CA ARG A 162 -8.10 -20.12 -32.93
C ARG A 162 -9.11 -20.84 -32.05
N VAL A 163 -10.42 -20.70 -32.30
CA VAL A 163 -11.43 -21.44 -31.54
C VAL A 163 -11.26 -22.96 -31.72
N LYS A 164 -11.04 -23.42 -32.95
CA LYS A 164 -10.82 -24.83 -33.27
C LYS A 164 -9.55 -25.36 -32.60
N ARG A 165 -8.43 -24.66 -32.73
CA ARG A 165 -7.16 -25.09 -32.13
C ARG A 165 -7.24 -25.12 -30.61
N GLU A 166 -7.86 -24.13 -29.97
CA GLU A 166 -8.05 -24.08 -28.52
C GLU A 166 -9.03 -25.13 -27.98
N THR A 167 -9.75 -25.86 -28.85
CA THR A 167 -10.54 -27.05 -28.44
C THR A 167 -9.79 -28.37 -28.55
N GLU A 168 -8.63 -28.37 -29.22
CA GLU A 168 -7.84 -29.58 -29.52
C GLU A 168 -6.59 -29.69 -28.63
N CYS A 169 -6.36 -28.75 -27.71
CA CYS A 169 -5.19 -28.66 -26.82
C CYS A 169 -5.59 -28.45 -25.35
N LYS A 170 -4.60 -28.41 -24.43
CA LYS A 170 -4.82 -28.01 -23.03
C LYS A 170 -5.36 -26.58 -22.96
N THR A 171 -6.15 -26.28 -21.93
CA THR A 171 -6.74 -24.95 -21.72
C THR A 171 -5.65 -23.92 -21.46
N LEU A 172 -5.59 -22.87 -22.30
CA LEU A 172 -4.68 -21.75 -22.10
C LEU A 172 -5.16 -20.84 -20.97
N ASP A 173 -4.24 -20.37 -20.13
CA ASP A 173 -4.50 -19.24 -19.26
C ASP A 173 -4.68 -17.94 -20.06
N GLY A 174 -5.09 -16.88 -19.36
CA GLY A 174 -5.46 -15.63 -20.01
C GLY A 174 -4.30 -14.94 -20.72
N VAL A 175 -3.06 -15.10 -20.22
CA VAL A 175 -1.87 -14.46 -20.79
C VAL A 175 -1.51 -15.15 -22.09
N HIS A 176 -1.32 -16.47 -22.04
CA HIS A 176 -0.96 -17.26 -23.22
C HIS A 176 -2.06 -17.22 -24.28
N ALA A 177 -3.33 -17.15 -23.89
CA ALA A 177 -4.43 -16.96 -24.83
C ALA A 177 -4.33 -15.60 -25.57
N GLU A 178 -3.88 -14.52 -24.91
CA GLU A 178 -3.66 -13.23 -25.57
C GLU A 178 -2.41 -13.22 -26.45
N ILE A 179 -1.32 -13.88 -26.03
CA ILE A 179 -0.12 -14.08 -26.85
C ILE A 179 -0.50 -14.79 -28.15
N ALA A 180 -1.18 -15.92 -28.05
CA ALA A 180 -1.61 -16.73 -29.20
C ALA A 180 -2.53 -15.98 -30.18
N ARG A 181 -3.39 -15.08 -29.66
CA ARG A 181 -4.20 -14.17 -30.50
C ARG A 181 -3.35 -13.08 -31.15
N GLY A 182 -2.40 -12.54 -30.40
CA GLY A 182 -1.47 -11.49 -30.83
C GLY A 182 -0.60 -11.94 -32.01
N GLU A 183 -0.03 -13.14 -31.93
CA GLU A 183 0.87 -13.69 -32.96
C GLU A 183 0.22 -13.72 -34.35
N ILE A 184 -0.98 -14.32 -34.46
CA ILE A 184 -1.65 -14.47 -35.74
C ILE A 184 -2.10 -13.11 -36.32
N VAL A 185 -2.51 -12.15 -35.47
CA VAL A 185 -2.89 -10.82 -35.98
C VAL A 185 -1.68 -9.97 -36.37
N ILE A 186 -0.53 -10.17 -35.73
CA ILE A 186 0.74 -9.55 -36.15
C ILE A 186 1.16 -10.14 -37.50
N ALA A 187 1.10 -11.46 -37.69
CA ALA A 187 1.41 -12.10 -38.97
C ALA A 187 0.50 -11.59 -40.11
N ILE A 188 -0.82 -11.53 -39.87
CA ILE A 188 -1.78 -10.97 -40.83
C ILE A 188 -1.50 -9.49 -41.11
N GLY A 189 -1.20 -8.71 -40.07
CA GLY A 189 -0.89 -7.29 -40.20
C GLY A 189 0.34 -7.04 -41.05
N VAL A 190 1.45 -7.70 -40.71
CA VAL A 190 2.74 -7.57 -41.41
C VAL A 190 2.61 -8.02 -42.86
N LEU A 191 2.17 -9.27 -43.11
CA LEU A 191 2.18 -9.87 -44.44
C LEU A 191 0.97 -9.45 -45.31
N GLY A 192 -0.10 -8.95 -44.72
CA GLY A 192 -1.33 -8.55 -45.43
C GLY A 192 -1.29 -7.14 -46.04
N GLY A 193 -0.28 -6.33 -45.73
CA GLY A 193 -0.12 -4.97 -46.23
C GLY A 193 -1.11 -3.95 -45.62
N LYS A 194 -1.17 -2.74 -46.19
CA LYS A 194 -2.00 -1.62 -45.68
C LYS A 194 -3.48 -1.96 -45.44
N ASP A 195 -4.02 -2.88 -46.24
CA ASP A 195 -5.43 -3.29 -46.19
C ASP A 195 -5.67 -4.60 -45.42
N ALA A 196 -4.68 -5.11 -44.66
CA ALA A 196 -4.77 -6.37 -43.91
C ALA A 196 -6.03 -6.47 -43.03
N LEU A 197 -6.48 -5.36 -42.44
CA LEU A 197 -7.71 -5.30 -41.63
C LEU A 197 -8.98 -5.67 -42.42
N LYS A 198 -9.01 -5.36 -43.72
CA LYS A 198 -10.15 -5.62 -44.62
C LYS A 198 -9.97 -6.92 -45.41
N ASN A 199 -8.77 -7.13 -45.94
CA ASN A 199 -8.50 -8.15 -46.95
C ASN A 199 -7.72 -9.35 -46.39
N GLY A 200 -7.19 -9.29 -45.16
CA GLY A 200 -6.37 -10.36 -44.60
C GLY A 200 -5.03 -10.54 -45.34
N VAL A 201 -4.40 -11.69 -45.16
CA VAL A 201 -3.12 -12.07 -45.79
C VAL A 201 -3.32 -13.17 -46.83
N SER A 202 -2.51 -13.22 -47.88
CA SER A 202 -2.50 -14.35 -48.82
C SER A 202 -2.14 -15.65 -48.09
N ILE A 203 -2.94 -16.70 -48.27
CA ILE A 203 -2.72 -17.99 -47.61
C ILE A 203 -1.38 -18.60 -48.06
N SER A 204 -1.08 -18.55 -49.36
CA SER A 204 0.20 -19.04 -49.89
C SER A 204 1.39 -18.27 -49.34
N ALA A 205 1.29 -16.94 -49.21
CA ALA A 205 2.36 -16.13 -48.64
C ALA A 205 2.58 -16.40 -47.14
N LEU A 206 1.50 -16.62 -46.38
CA LEU A 206 1.57 -16.98 -44.96
C LEU A 206 2.16 -18.38 -44.78
N HIS A 207 1.71 -19.35 -45.59
CA HIS A 207 2.22 -20.72 -45.62
C HIS A 207 3.71 -20.73 -45.91
N ASP A 208 4.14 -20.12 -47.02
CA ASP A 208 5.55 -20.12 -47.43
C ASP A 208 6.44 -19.45 -46.40
N TRP A 209 5.95 -18.37 -45.76
CA TRP A 209 6.69 -17.69 -44.70
C TRP A 209 6.83 -18.55 -43.44
N MET A 210 5.77 -19.25 -43.00
CA MET A 210 5.83 -20.14 -41.84
C MET A 210 6.67 -21.38 -42.12
N GLN A 211 6.42 -22.08 -43.23
CA GLN A 211 7.07 -23.36 -43.57
C GLN A 211 8.57 -23.21 -43.84
N HIS A 212 8.95 -22.14 -44.54
CA HIS A 212 10.34 -21.95 -44.97
C HIS A 212 11.09 -20.93 -44.12
N GLU A 213 10.42 -20.32 -43.13
CA GLU A 213 10.95 -19.24 -42.29
C GLU A 213 11.68 -18.18 -43.14
N ARG A 214 11.00 -17.77 -44.21
CA ARG A 214 11.58 -16.98 -45.29
C ARG A 214 10.65 -15.85 -45.67
N LEU A 215 11.21 -14.64 -45.76
CA LEU A 215 10.46 -13.48 -46.23
C LEU A 215 10.12 -13.62 -47.72
N PRO A 216 8.96 -13.14 -48.18
CA PRO A 216 8.58 -13.19 -49.59
C PRO A 216 9.66 -12.64 -50.54
N ALA A 217 9.71 -13.12 -51.78
CA ALA A 217 10.68 -12.61 -52.75
C ALA A 217 10.47 -11.10 -53.00
N GLY A 218 11.54 -10.31 -52.88
CA GLY A 218 11.46 -8.84 -52.97
C GLY A 218 10.77 -8.17 -51.79
N TRP A 219 10.62 -8.87 -50.66
CA TRP A 219 9.95 -8.37 -49.47
C TRP A 219 10.48 -7.01 -49.03
N LYS A 220 9.56 -6.06 -48.95
CA LYS A 220 9.74 -4.77 -48.31
C LYS A 220 8.42 -4.41 -47.64
N PRO A 221 8.40 -4.17 -46.31
CA PRO A 221 7.19 -3.73 -45.65
C PRO A 221 6.68 -2.44 -46.30
N ASP A 222 5.40 -2.42 -46.69
CA ASP A 222 4.77 -1.30 -47.37
C ASP A 222 4.06 -0.33 -46.42
N HIS A 223 3.96 -0.69 -45.14
CA HIS A 223 3.35 0.09 -44.07
C HIS A 223 3.97 -0.26 -42.72
N THR A 224 3.65 0.54 -41.71
CA THR A 224 4.07 0.30 -40.33
C THR A 224 2.96 -0.41 -39.57
N GLN A 225 3.25 -1.61 -39.06
CA GLN A 225 2.32 -2.33 -38.17
C GLN A 225 2.45 -1.76 -36.75
N GLY A 226 1.45 -0.96 -36.36
CA GLY A 226 1.43 -0.25 -35.08
C GLY A 226 0.74 -1.01 -33.95
N LEU A 227 1.11 -0.71 -32.71
CA LEU A 227 0.49 -1.31 -31.51
C LEU A 227 -1.04 -1.13 -31.48
N TYR A 228 -1.53 0.07 -31.79
CA TYR A 228 -2.97 0.35 -31.83
C TYR A 228 -3.70 -0.50 -32.89
N GLN A 229 -3.08 -0.67 -34.06
CA GLN A 229 -3.64 -1.49 -35.13
C GLN A 229 -3.66 -2.97 -34.73
N THR A 230 -2.57 -3.48 -34.16
CA THR A 230 -2.49 -4.85 -33.61
C THR A 230 -3.57 -5.08 -32.56
N TYR A 231 -3.72 -4.15 -31.60
CA TYR A 231 -4.76 -4.22 -30.57
C TYR A 231 -6.17 -4.24 -31.15
N LYS A 232 -6.45 -3.38 -32.14
CA LYS A 232 -7.75 -3.34 -32.83
C LYS A 232 -8.04 -4.67 -33.54
N MET A 233 -7.05 -5.25 -34.21
CA MET A 233 -7.18 -6.55 -34.89
C MET A 233 -7.41 -7.68 -33.87
N ALA A 234 -6.65 -7.72 -32.78
CA ALA A 234 -6.81 -8.68 -31.68
C ALA A 234 -8.20 -8.58 -31.03
N LYS A 235 -8.70 -7.36 -30.78
CA LYS A 235 -10.05 -7.13 -30.24
C LYS A 235 -11.15 -7.64 -31.17
N ILE A 236 -10.98 -7.51 -32.48
CA ILE A 236 -11.91 -8.06 -33.48
C ILE A 236 -11.91 -9.59 -33.43
N VAL A 237 -10.72 -10.21 -33.39
CA VAL A 237 -10.58 -11.67 -33.28
C VAL A 237 -11.22 -12.15 -31.97
N ARG A 238 -10.89 -11.55 -30.82
CA ARG A 238 -11.45 -11.88 -29.50
C ARG A 238 -12.97 -11.81 -29.48
N ARG A 239 -13.57 -10.73 -30.00
CA ARG A 239 -15.04 -10.58 -30.06
C ARG A 239 -15.68 -11.67 -30.90
N ARG A 240 -15.04 -12.04 -32.01
CA ARG A 240 -15.53 -13.11 -32.90
C ARG A 240 -15.40 -14.49 -32.28
N MET A 241 -14.27 -14.77 -31.61
CA MET A 241 -14.07 -16.01 -30.87
C MET A 241 -15.15 -16.19 -29.78
N ARG A 242 -15.48 -15.13 -29.02
CA ARG A 242 -16.59 -15.16 -28.05
C ARG A 242 -17.92 -15.48 -28.72
N GLY A 243 -18.20 -14.89 -29.89
CA GLY A 243 -19.41 -15.19 -30.66
C GLY A 243 -19.47 -16.62 -31.17
N LEU A 244 -18.33 -17.19 -31.58
CA LEU A 244 -18.22 -18.58 -32.03
C LEU A 244 -18.34 -19.59 -30.88
N ARG A 245 -17.94 -19.20 -29.65
CA ARG A 245 -18.09 -20.00 -28.43
C ARG A 245 -19.48 -19.93 -27.82
N ALA A 246 -20.30 -18.94 -28.19
CA ALA A 246 -21.61 -18.68 -27.61
C ALA A 246 -22.78 -19.51 -28.21
N GLN A 247 -22.51 -20.72 -28.73
CA GLN A 247 -23.56 -21.75 -28.84
C GLN A 247 -23.70 -22.46 -27.48
N PRO A 248 -24.91 -22.89 -27.10
CA PRO A 248 -25.28 -23.00 -25.69
C PRO A 248 -24.69 -24.26 -25.08
N GLU A 249 -23.73 -24.11 -24.16
CA GLU A 249 -23.77 -24.68 -22.80
C GLU A 249 -22.56 -24.26 -21.96
N LYS A 250 -22.87 -23.92 -20.70
CA LYS A 250 -22.00 -23.71 -19.52
C LYS A 250 -21.07 -22.48 -19.50
N LYS A 251 -21.45 -21.54 -18.61
CA LYS A 251 -20.63 -20.48 -18.03
C LYS A 251 -19.35 -21.06 -17.43
N ALA A 252 -18.22 -20.44 -17.75
CA ALA A 252 -17.03 -20.42 -16.89
C ALA A 252 -16.61 -18.95 -16.74
N GLU A 253 -16.65 -18.48 -15.50
CA GLU A 253 -16.10 -17.21 -15.04
C GLU A 253 -14.58 -17.32 -14.93
N SER A 254 -13.90 -16.24 -15.32
CA SER A 254 -12.57 -15.77 -14.88
C SER A 254 -11.87 -15.05 -16.04
N GLN A 255 -10.92 -14.16 -15.71
CA GLN A 255 -10.04 -13.37 -16.59
C GLN A 255 -10.50 -11.94 -16.92
N MET A 256 -10.33 -11.06 -15.93
CA MET A 256 -10.30 -9.59 -16.11
C MET A 256 -8.97 -8.94 -15.64
N TRP A 257 -7.94 -9.72 -15.35
CA TRP A 257 -6.70 -9.23 -14.72
C TRP A 257 -5.54 -8.83 -15.66
N ILE A 258 -5.61 -9.11 -16.97
CA ILE A 258 -4.41 -9.00 -17.84
C ILE A 258 -4.44 -7.77 -18.78
N ILE A 259 -5.46 -6.91 -18.70
CA ILE A 259 -5.53 -5.68 -19.51
C ILE A 259 -4.73 -4.51 -18.88
N ASN A 260 -4.38 -4.60 -17.59
CA ASN A 260 -3.70 -3.51 -16.86
C ASN A 260 -2.18 -3.50 -17.06
N GLY A 261 -1.51 -4.66 -17.17
CA GLY A 261 -0.05 -4.73 -17.37
C GLY A 261 0.47 -4.11 -18.67
N ILE A 262 -0.33 -4.11 -19.74
CA ILE A 262 0.05 -3.51 -21.04
C ILE A 262 -0.27 -2.00 -21.09
N ARG A 263 -1.17 -1.51 -20.23
CA ARG A 263 -1.49 -0.08 -20.12
C ARG A 263 -0.34 0.73 -19.52
N SER A 264 0.35 0.17 -18.52
CA SER A 264 1.45 0.86 -17.83
C SER A 264 2.67 1.14 -18.72
N LEU A 265 2.96 0.28 -19.71
CA LEU A 265 4.05 0.52 -20.67
C LEU A 265 3.70 1.55 -21.77
N LEU A 266 2.41 1.78 -22.01
CA LEU A 266 1.90 2.66 -23.07
C LEU A 266 1.91 4.14 -22.67
N HIS A 267 1.95 4.45 -21.37
CA HIS A 267 1.97 5.83 -20.87
C HIS A 267 3.33 6.52 -21.00
N LEU A 268 4.44 5.80 -21.19
CA LEU A 268 5.77 6.41 -21.17
C LEU A 268 6.24 7.06 -22.50
N VAL A 269 5.52 6.93 -23.62
CA VAL A 269 6.07 7.29 -24.97
C VAL A 269 5.19 8.24 -25.81
N LEU A 270 4.01 8.67 -25.34
CA LEU A 270 3.08 9.50 -26.13
C LEU A 270 2.81 10.90 -25.55
N LEU A 271 3.87 11.63 -25.19
CA LEU A 271 3.78 13.07 -24.93
C LEU A 271 4.87 13.84 -25.71
N SER A 272 4.68 13.96 -27.02
CA SER A 272 5.13 15.15 -27.75
C SER A 272 4.19 15.38 -28.94
N ASP A 273 3.59 16.57 -28.94
CA ASP A 273 2.90 17.24 -30.05
C ASP A 273 1.58 16.63 -30.55
N THR A 274 0.51 16.89 -29.80
CA THR A 274 -0.63 17.74 -30.24
C THR A 274 -1.68 17.72 -29.12
N LEU A 275 -1.97 18.90 -28.52
CA LEU A 275 -2.97 19.09 -27.46
C LEU A 275 -4.38 18.67 -27.92
N PRO A 276 -5.02 17.66 -27.30
CA PRO A 276 -6.41 17.84 -26.89
C PRO A 276 -6.43 18.72 -25.64
N LEU A 277 -7.46 19.55 -25.46
CA LEU A 277 -7.73 20.13 -24.15
C LEU A 277 -7.80 18.97 -23.14
N LEU A 278 -6.80 18.86 -22.28
CA LEU A 278 -6.88 18.09 -21.05
C LEU A 278 -8.11 18.64 -20.32
N LYS A 279 -9.17 17.83 -20.22
CA LYS A 279 -10.16 18.07 -19.19
C LYS A 279 -9.41 17.91 -17.88
N THR A 280 -9.20 19.02 -17.20
CA THR A 280 -8.62 19.06 -15.86
C THR A 280 -9.60 18.40 -14.89
N GLN A 281 -9.07 17.71 -13.87
CA GLN A 281 -9.87 17.28 -12.72
C GLN A 281 -10.73 18.46 -12.23
N LYS A 282 -11.98 18.19 -11.85
CA LYS A 282 -12.88 19.21 -11.35
C LYS A 282 -12.21 19.97 -10.20
N GLU A 283 -12.22 21.30 -10.27
CA GLU A 283 -11.63 22.11 -9.21
C GLU A 283 -12.55 22.16 -7.98
N VAL A 284 -11.94 22.26 -6.79
CA VAL A 284 -12.67 22.53 -5.54
C VAL A 284 -13.39 23.88 -5.66
N PRO A 285 -14.72 23.96 -5.46
CA PRO A 285 -15.43 25.23 -5.54
C PRO A 285 -14.96 26.23 -4.47
N ASP A 286 -14.94 27.52 -4.80
CA ASP A 286 -14.38 28.58 -3.93
C ASP A 286 -14.97 28.61 -2.52
N ALA A 287 -16.26 28.30 -2.37
CA ALA A 287 -16.94 28.25 -1.08
C ALA A 287 -16.32 27.24 -0.10
N PHE A 288 -15.69 26.17 -0.62
CA PHE A 288 -15.05 25.10 0.16
C PHE A 288 -13.54 25.32 0.36
N ARG A 289 -13.00 26.45 -0.13
CA ARG A 289 -11.59 26.84 0.08
C ARG A 289 -11.40 27.84 1.21
N TYR A 290 -12.46 28.18 1.93
CA TYR A 290 -12.42 29.13 3.05
C TYR A 290 -12.38 28.41 4.41
N PRO A 291 -11.48 28.79 5.34
CA PRO A 291 -10.45 29.83 5.22
C PRO A 291 -9.33 29.43 4.25
N ALA A 292 -8.71 30.42 3.61
CA ALA A 292 -7.59 30.18 2.70
C ALA A 292 -6.41 29.56 3.45
N SER A 293 -5.86 28.48 2.92
CA SER A 293 -4.73 27.75 3.51
C SER A 293 -4.04 26.93 2.44
N GLU A 294 -2.84 27.36 2.05
CA GLU A 294 -2.03 26.66 1.03
C GLU A 294 -1.61 25.26 1.49
N THR A 295 -1.46 25.05 2.80
CA THR A 295 -1.06 23.74 3.36
C THR A 295 -2.19 22.73 3.23
N VAL A 296 -3.42 23.13 3.58
CA VAL A 296 -4.61 22.31 3.39
C VAL A 296 -4.87 22.03 1.90
N ASP A 297 -4.60 23.00 1.02
CA ASP A 297 -4.78 22.83 -0.43
C ASP A 297 -3.77 21.84 -1.06
N ASN A 298 -2.68 21.52 -0.35
CA ASN A 298 -1.73 20.49 -0.77
C ASN A 298 -2.04 19.09 -0.20
N VAL A 299 -3.05 18.94 0.67
CA VAL A 299 -3.46 17.61 1.13
C VAL A 299 -4.16 16.88 -0.02
N ASN A 300 -3.69 15.66 -0.33
CA ASN A 300 -4.32 14.75 -1.27
C ASN A 300 -4.74 13.47 -0.54
N PRO A 301 -5.98 13.38 -0.03
CA PRO A 301 -6.43 12.20 0.72
C PRO A 301 -6.39 10.88 -0.06
N LEU A 302 -6.18 10.93 -1.39
CA LEU A 302 -6.12 9.74 -2.26
C LEU A 302 -4.75 9.05 -2.23
N ILE A 303 -3.69 9.68 -1.71
CA ILE A 303 -2.41 8.98 -1.47
C ILE A 303 -2.69 7.88 -0.46
N GLY A 304 -2.36 6.63 -0.77
CA GLY A 304 -2.65 5.51 0.13
C GLY A 304 -3.80 4.60 -0.33
N ASN A 305 -4.46 4.89 -1.46
CA ASN A 305 -5.77 4.33 -1.82
C ASN A 305 -5.80 3.62 -3.19
N GLY A 306 -4.62 3.32 -3.74
CA GLY A 306 -4.46 2.66 -5.03
C GLY A 306 -4.35 1.13 -4.92
N GLY A 307 -3.46 0.56 -5.73
CA GLY A 307 -3.12 -0.87 -5.71
C GLY A 307 -4.19 -1.83 -6.25
N ASP A 308 -3.75 -2.99 -6.76
CA ASP A 308 -4.65 -4.12 -7.05
C ASP A 308 -5.05 -4.87 -5.75
N SER A 309 -4.25 -4.75 -4.69
CA SER A 309 -4.60 -5.10 -3.30
C SER A 309 -4.48 -3.85 -2.41
N PRO A 310 -5.40 -3.64 -1.45
CA PRO A 310 -5.32 -2.53 -0.50
C PRO A 310 -4.00 -2.47 0.29
N ASP A 311 -3.42 -3.63 0.64
CA ASP A 311 -2.16 -3.77 1.40
C ASP A 311 -0.91 -3.25 0.65
N GLY A 312 -0.96 -3.19 -0.68
CA GLY A 312 0.19 -2.80 -1.51
C GLY A 312 0.31 -1.30 -1.76
N SER A 313 -0.47 -0.47 -1.07
CA SER A 313 -0.57 0.96 -1.41
C SER A 313 -0.90 1.90 -0.26
N GLY A 314 -0.69 1.53 1.01
CA GLY A 314 -0.98 2.37 2.18
C GLY A 314 -2.16 1.92 3.03
N GLY A 315 -3.18 1.30 2.43
CA GLY A 315 -4.38 0.88 3.17
C GLY A 315 -5.18 2.05 3.76
N MET A 316 -5.14 3.21 3.11
CA MET A 316 -5.82 4.43 3.58
C MET A 316 -7.30 4.49 3.21
N ILE A 317 -7.96 5.49 3.80
CA ILE A 317 -9.36 5.83 3.56
C ILE A 317 -9.42 7.34 3.25
N PRO A 318 -9.86 7.78 2.05
CA PRO A 318 -9.85 9.18 1.66
C PRO A 318 -11.08 9.87 2.25
N SER A 319 -11.04 10.11 3.55
CA SER A 319 -12.17 10.56 4.32
C SER A 319 -12.22 12.08 4.53
N THR A 320 -13.42 12.60 4.77
CA THR A 320 -13.66 13.97 5.22
C THR A 320 -14.08 13.97 6.68
N ALA A 321 -13.28 14.62 7.52
CA ALA A 321 -13.52 14.77 8.95
C ALA A 321 -12.48 15.76 9.53
N PRO A 322 -12.72 16.39 10.68
CA PRO A 322 -11.67 17.11 11.39
C PRO A 322 -10.59 16.15 11.92
N PRO A 323 -9.38 16.64 12.28
CA PRO A 323 -8.39 15.85 13.01
C PRO A 323 -9.00 15.10 14.20
N PHE A 324 -8.64 13.83 14.39
CA PHE A 324 -9.11 12.96 15.49
C PHE A 324 -10.66 12.80 15.58
N ALA A 325 -11.36 12.88 14.45
CA ALA A 325 -12.82 12.75 14.43
C ALA A 325 -13.28 11.39 14.94
N MET A 326 -14.36 11.37 15.75
CA MET A 326 -15.01 10.13 16.20
C MET A 326 -15.36 9.24 15.00
N THR A 327 -15.88 9.85 13.95
CA THR A 327 -16.33 9.13 12.75
C THR A 327 -15.83 9.87 11.52
N ARG A 328 -15.15 9.12 10.66
CA ARG A 328 -14.67 9.60 9.37
C ARG A 328 -15.71 9.28 8.31
N TRP A 329 -15.92 10.19 7.35
CA TRP A 329 -16.90 9.98 6.29
C TRP A 329 -16.22 9.75 4.96
N VAL A 330 -16.60 8.68 4.27
CA VAL A 330 -15.96 8.26 3.03
C VAL A 330 -16.99 7.80 2.01
N VAL A 331 -16.74 8.05 0.75
CA VAL A 331 -17.48 7.45 -0.35
C VAL A 331 -17.20 5.93 -0.43
N GLN A 332 -18.25 5.12 -0.45
CA GLN A 332 -18.15 3.67 -0.45
C GLN A 332 -18.13 3.15 -1.89
N THR A 333 -17.00 2.55 -2.30
CA THR A 333 -16.83 1.91 -3.63
C THR A 333 -16.87 0.38 -3.56
N ARG A 334 -16.65 -0.18 -2.37
CA ARG A 334 -16.69 -1.63 -2.08
C ARG A 334 -17.14 -1.84 -0.64
N GLU A 335 -17.56 -3.06 -0.29
CA GLU A 335 -17.72 -3.45 1.11
C GLU A 335 -16.34 -3.64 1.75
N ASN A 336 -16.11 -3.00 2.89
CA ASN A 336 -14.87 -3.08 3.66
C ASN A 336 -14.92 -4.19 4.71
N TYR A 337 -13.78 -4.75 5.05
CA TYR A 337 -13.63 -5.72 6.12
C TYR A 337 -12.16 -5.78 6.55
N VAL A 338 -11.77 -6.74 7.37
CA VAL A 338 -10.34 -6.97 7.69
C VAL A 338 -9.53 -7.08 6.38
N SER A 339 -8.48 -6.28 6.25
CA SER A 339 -7.62 -6.13 5.06
C SER A 339 -8.26 -5.46 3.84
N VAL A 340 -9.46 -4.89 3.96
CA VAL A 340 -10.16 -4.22 2.84
C VAL A 340 -10.80 -2.93 3.29
N THR A 341 -10.44 -1.82 2.65
CA THR A 341 -10.99 -0.49 2.94
C THR A 341 -12.24 -0.17 2.10
N PRO A 342 -13.10 0.78 2.52
CA PRO A 342 -14.37 1.07 1.83
C PRO A 342 -14.20 1.80 0.51
N TYR A 343 -13.02 2.37 0.27
CA TYR A 343 -12.66 3.06 -0.95
C TYR A 343 -11.45 2.41 -1.61
N ASN A 344 -11.47 2.36 -2.94
CA ASN A 344 -10.26 2.08 -3.71
C ASN A 344 -10.36 2.77 -5.07
N TYR A 345 -9.25 3.40 -5.45
CA TYR A 345 -9.17 4.23 -6.63
C TYR A 345 -9.43 3.49 -7.94
N THR A 346 -9.28 2.16 -8.02
CA THR A 346 -9.55 1.43 -9.28
C THR A 346 -11.03 1.13 -9.52
N ALA A 347 -11.90 1.43 -8.55
CA ALA A 347 -13.32 1.15 -8.64
C ALA A 347 -14.03 2.13 -9.60
N THR A 348 -15.07 1.65 -10.29
CA THR A 348 -15.81 2.44 -11.29
C THR A 348 -17.23 2.77 -10.86
N SER A 349 -17.62 2.40 -9.64
CA SER A 349 -18.96 2.60 -9.10
C SER A 349 -18.91 3.01 -7.62
N ILE A 350 -19.87 3.84 -7.25
CA ILE A 350 -20.11 4.29 -5.87
C ILE A 350 -21.44 3.71 -5.41
N HIS A 351 -21.45 3.16 -4.19
CA HIS A 351 -22.56 2.43 -3.61
C HIS A 351 -23.19 3.15 -2.41
N GLY A 352 -22.53 4.17 -1.87
CA GLY A 352 -23.04 4.98 -0.77
C GLY A 352 -21.95 5.87 -0.16
N PHE A 353 -22.26 6.43 1.01
CA PHE A 353 -21.41 7.29 1.81
C PHE A 353 -21.42 6.75 3.24
N GLN A 354 -20.27 6.27 3.69
CA GLN A 354 -20.10 5.50 4.93
C GLN A 354 -19.48 6.37 6.01
N GLY A 355 -20.11 6.41 7.18
CA GLY A 355 -19.45 6.75 8.42
C GLY A 355 -18.66 5.55 8.90
N THR A 356 -17.32 5.61 8.83
CA THR A 356 -16.39 4.51 9.13
C THR A 356 -15.61 4.77 10.41
N HIS A 357 -15.33 3.70 11.14
CA HIS A 357 -14.47 3.69 12.31
C HIS A 357 -13.21 2.84 12.12
N GLN A 358 -13.02 2.21 10.94
CA GLN A 358 -11.88 1.34 10.64
C GLN A 358 -10.54 2.10 10.74
N PRO A 359 -9.76 1.94 11.83
CA PRO A 359 -8.58 2.78 12.10
C PRO A 359 -7.44 2.49 11.10
N ALA A 360 -7.20 1.21 10.86
CA ALA A 360 -6.22 0.67 9.94
C ALA A 360 -6.84 -0.43 9.08
N ILE A 361 -6.18 -0.76 7.98
CA ILE A 361 -6.62 -1.76 7.02
C ILE A 361 -6.87 -3.14 7.67
N TRP A 362 -6.07 -3.54 8.66
CA TRP A 362 -6.12 -4.86 9.30
C TRP A 362 -7.20 -5.04 10.39
N MET A 363 -7.88 -3.98 10.82
CA MET A 363 -8.86 -4.09 11.92
C MET A 363 -10.26 -4.46 11.48
N GLY A 364 -10.60 -4.15 10.23
CA GLY A 364 -11.98 -4.13 9.80
C GLY A 364 -12.80 -3.03 10.47
N GLU A 365 -14.11 -3.14 10.34
CA GLU A 365 -15.11 -2.13 10.63
C GLU A 365 -15.89 -2.42 11.91
N SER A 366 -16.33 -1.34 12.55
CA SER A 366 -17.15 -1.37 13.75
C SER A 366 -18.27 -0.34 13.65
N GLY A 367 -19.53 -0.81 13.63
CA GLY A 367 -20.69 0.05 13.94
C GLY A 367 -20.94 1.18 12.94
N GLN A 368 -20.55 0.95 11.69
CA GLN A 368 -20.75 1.89 10.59
C GLN A 368 -22.22 2.22 10.32
N VAL A 369 -22.44 3.30 9.58
CA VAL A 369 -23.72 3.63 8.95
C VAL A 369 -23.47 4.09 7.51
N VAL A 370 -24.27 3.62 6.55
CA VAL A 370 -24.13 3.99 5.13
C VAL A 370 -25.38 4.72 4.65
N VAL A 371 -25.17 5.86 3.99
CA VAL A 371 -26.23 6.64 3.35
C VAL A 371 -26.06 6.55 1.84
N SER A 372 -27.09 6.10 1.13
CA SER A 372 -27.03 5.89 -0.32
C SER A 372 -28.15 6.67 -1.02
N PRO A 373 -27.82 7.64 -1.89
CA PRO A 373 -28.82 8.30 -2.72
C PRO A 373 -29.22 7.42 -3.90
N GLY A 374 -30.43 7.62 -4.42
CA GLY A 374 -30.83 7.04 -5.69
C GLY A 374 -32.05 7.72 -6.28
N ALA A 375 -32.40 7.32 -7.50
CA ALA A 375 -33.55 7.84 -8.21
C ALA A 375 -34.36 6.70 -8.83
N GLY A 376 -35.67 6.74 -8.62
CA GLY A 376 -36.62 5.74 -9.09
C GLY A 376 -36.88 4.66 -8.05
N GLN A 377 -36.78 3.39 -8.46
CA GLN A 377 -37.01 2.26 -7.56
C GLN A 377 -35.92 2.19 -6.48
N VAL A 378 -36.32 2.06 -5.22
CA VAL A 378 -35.40 1.85 -4.08
C VAL A 378 -34.65 0.53 -4.22
N ARG A 379 -33.32 0.57 -4.11
CA ARG A 379 -32.43 -0.59 -4.25
C ARG A 379 -31.60 -0.77 -2.98
N PRO A 380 -31.98 -1.69 -2.08
CA PRO A 380 -31.26 -1.89 -0.82
C PRO A 380 -30.00 -2.73 -0.98
N LYS A 381 -29.95 -3.65 -1.94
CA LYS A 381 -28.80 -4.53 -2.15
C LYS A 381 -27.59 -3.74 -2.67
N PHE A 382 -26.41 -3.97 -2.08
CA PHE A 382 -25.15 -3.30 -2.41
C PHE A 382 -24.83 -3.30 -3.92
N ASP A 383 -24.82 -4.49 -4.55
CA ASP A 383 -24.52 -4.62 -6.00
C ASP A 383 -25.50 -3.86 -6.89
N ASP A 384 -26.77 -3.78 -6.47
CA ASP A 384 -27.84 -3.24 -7.29
C ASP A 384 -27.91 -1.72 -7.25
N ARG A 385 -27.29 -1.07 -6.24
CA ARG A 385 -27.32 0.38 -6.00
C ARG A 385 -26.10 1.14 -6.49
N GLY A 386 -25.11 0.45 -7.09
CA GLY A 386 -23.90 1.06 -7.62
C GLY A 386 -24.17 2.05 -8.77
N MET A 387 -23.72 3.29 -8.63
CA MET A 387 -23.77 4.31 -9.67
C MET A 387 -22.38 4.57 -10.25
N SER A 388 -22.26 4.59 -11.58
CA SER A 388 -20.96 4.79 -12.24
C SER A 388 -20.49 6.24 -12.15
N PHE A 389 -19.18 6.43 -12.01
CA PHE A 389 -18.52 7.73 -11.94
C PHE A 389 -17.15 7.70 -12.63
N THR A 390 -16.49 8.85 -12.72
CA THR A 390 -15.07 8.96 -13.13
C THR A 390 -14.32 9.87 -12.17
N HIS A 391 -13.01 9.66 -11.97
CA HIS A 391 -12.20 10.56 -11.13
C HIS A 391 -12.05 11.97 -11.71
N GLU A 392 -12.37 12.19 -12.99
CA GLU A 392 -12.44 13.55 -13.56
C GLU A 392 -13.54 14.39 -12.89
N ASP A 393 -14.61 13.71 -12.46
CA ASP A 393 -15.78 14.30 -11.80
C ASP A 393 -15.70 14.25 -10.27
N GLU A 394 -14.57 13.73 -9.72
CA GLU A 394 -14.34 13.54 -8.29
C GLU A 394 -13.38 14.61 -7.72
N VAL A 395 -13.80 15.18 -6.61
CA VAL A 395 -13.01 16.09 -5.78
C VAL A 395 -12.89 15.48 -4.39
N SER A 396 -11.66 15.28 -3.93
CA SER A 396 -11.37 14.79 -2.58
C SER A 396 -10.39 15.74 -1.89
N THR A 397 -10.78 16.27 -0.74
CA THR A 397 -9.97 17.14 0.13
C THR A 397 -10.19 16.74 1.58
N ALA A 398 -9.36 17.21 2.50
CA ALA A 398 -9.50 16.93 3.94
C ALA A 398 -10.84 17.38 4.56
N SER A 399 -11.55 18.31 3.93
CA SER A 399 -12.75 18.97 4.49
C SER A 399 -14.00 18.89 3.63
N TYR A 400 -13.87 18.46 2.38
CA TYR A 400 -14.95 18.43 1.40
C TYR A 400 -14.68 17.35 0.36
N TYR A 401 -15.72 16.59 0.04
CA TYR A 401 -15.75 15.61 -1.03
C TYR A 401 -16.92 15.91 -1.96
N SER A 402 -16.73 15.72 -3.26
CA SER A 402 -17.80 15.82 -4.25
C SER A 402 -17.60 14.85 -5.40
N VAL A 403 -18.69 14.27 -5.89
CA VAL A 403 -18.67 13.40 -7.05
C VAL A 403 -19.98 13.48 -7.82
N GLU A 404 -19.87 13.50 -9.14
CA GLU A 404 -21.03 13.36 -10.04
C GLU A 404 -21.16 11.91 -10.49
N MET A 405 -22.33 11.31 -10.26
CA MET A 405 -22.61 9.91 -10.56
C MET A 405 -23.76 9.78 -11.56
N ASN A 406 -23.70 8.78 -12.43
CA ASN A 406 -24.79 8.45 -13.34
C ASN A 406 -25.88 7.66 -12.60
N ALA A 407 -27.09 8.25 -12.52
CA ALA A 407 -28.22 7.59 -11.89
C ALA A 407 -28.66 6.34 -12.68
N ILE A 408 -28.97 5.26 -11.98
CA ILE A 408 -29.27 3.94 -12.58
C ILE A 408 -30.43 4.00 -13.57
N GLN A 409 -31.45 4.81 -13.30
CA GLN A 409 -32.64 4.97 -14.14
C GLN A 409 -32.61 6.22 -15.04
N GLY A 410 -31.42 6.81 -15.23
CA GLY A 410 -31.21 8.00 -16.08
C GLY A 410 -31.15 9.30 -15.29
N GLY A 411 -30.45 10.29 -15.86
CA GLY A 411 -30.06 11.52 -15.18
C GLY A 411 -28.77 11.34 -14.37
N ARG A 412 -28.51 12.27 -13.46
CA ARG A 412 -27.27 12.32 -12.66
C ARG A 412 -27.58 12.68 -11.21
N VAL A 413 -26.72 12.23 -10.30
CA VAL A 413 -26.73 12.62 -8.89
C VAL A 413 -25.38 13.24 -8.58
N LEU A 414 -25.37 14.53 -8.25
CA LEU A 414 -24.22 15.17 -7.63
C LEU A 414 -24.33 14.93 -6.12
N ALA A 415 -23.32 14.28 -5.56
CA ALA A 415 -23.20 14.11 -4.12
C ALA A 415 -22.06 15.00 -3.60
N GLU A 416 -22.29 15.62 -2.46
CA GLU A 416 -21.32 16.43 -1.74
C GLU A 416 -21.33 16.04 -0.26
N GLN A 417 -20.16 16.05 0.36
CA GLN A 417 -19.96 15.57 1.72
C GLN A 417 -18.96 16.43 2.47
N SER A 418 -19.28 16.68 3.74
CA SER A 418 -18.35 17.12 4.77
C SER A 418 -18.79 16.48 6.10
N ALA A 419 -18.05 16.73 7.18
CA ALA A 419 -18.39 16.20 8.49
C ALA A 419 -17.73 17.00 9.61
N THR A 420 -18.37 17.06 10.77
CA THR A 420 -17.72 17.34 12.06
C THR A 420 -17.29 16.02 12.72
N SER A 421 -16.83 16.05 13.98
CA SER A 421 -16.30 14.87 14.66
C SER A 421 -17.32 13.72 14.75
N ARG A 422 -18.61 14.03 15.01
CA ARG A 422 -19.67 13.03 15.26
C ARG A 422 -20.87 13.17 14.34
N VAL A 423 -20.79 14.03 13.32
CA VAL A 423 -21.91 14.28 12.40
C VAL A 423 -21.42 14.36 10.96
N GLY A 424 -21.95 13.49 10.11
CA GLY A 424 -21.81 13.61 8.65
C GLY A 424 -22.84 14.57 8.07
N HIS A 425 -22.43 15.36 7.08
CA HIS A 425 -23.30 16.28 6.34
C HIS A 425 -23.20 15.97 4.84
N LEU A 426 -24.29 15.45 4.28
CA LEU A 426 -24.41 15.03 2.89
C LEU A 426 -25.43 15.90 2.18
N ARG A 427 -25.12 16.32 0.95
CA ARG A 427 -26.06 17.00 0.05
C ARG A 427 -26.14 16.23 -1.27
N PHE A 428 -27.36 15.88 -1.67
CA PHE A 428 -27.62 15.17 -2.92
C PHE A 428 -28.44 16.05 -3.85
N THR A 429 -27.87 16.41 -5.00
CA THR A 429 -28.56 17.15 -6.06
C THR A 429 -28.92 16.20 -7.20
N PHE A 430 -30.20 16.09 -7.49
CA PHE A 430 -30.80 15.21 -8.48
C PHE A 430 -31.06 15.97 -9.79
N ILE A 431 -30.34 15.60 -10.85
CA ILE A 431 -30.34 16.31 -12.14
C ILE A 431 -30.98 15.41 -13.21
N ASP A 432 -32.09 15.86 -13.80
CA ASP A 432 -32.84 15.13 -14.83
C ASP A 432 -33.27 13.71 -14.40
N THR A 433 -33.49 13.49 -13.10
CA THR A 433 -33.94 12.22 -12.54
C THR A 433 -35.44 12.23 -12.21
N ARG A 434 -35.98 11.10 -11.72
CA ARG A 434 -37.36 10.98 -11.24
C ARG A 434 -37.39 10.22 -9.92
N GLN A 435 -38.30 10.61 -9.03
CA GLN A 435 -38.52 9.97 -7.72
C GLN A 435 -37.22 9.79 -6.92
N PRO A 436 -36.63 10.89 -6.42
CA PRO A 436 -35.46 10.82 -5.56
C PRO A 436 -35.76 9.98 -4.30
N TYR A 437 -34.78 9.21 -3.85
CA TYR A 437 -34.82 8.54 -2.57
C TYR A 437 -33.45 8.58 -1.90
N VAL A 438 -33.46 8.41 -0.57
CA VAL A 438 -32.26 8.16 0.22
C VAL A 438 -32.50 6.93 1.09
N LEU A 439 -31.53 6.02 1.08
CA LEU A 439 -31.51 4.80 1.87
C LEU A 439 -30.42 4.92 2.95
N VAL A 440 -30.73 4.49 4.18
CA VAL A 440 -29.82 4.41 5.31
C VAL A 440 -29.68 2.94 5.70
N GLU A 441 -28.52 2.36 5.46
CA GLU A 441 -28.19 0.97 5.78
C GLU A 441 -27.63 0.90 7.21
N ALA A 442 -28.28 0.06 8.03
CA ALA A 442 -27.89 -0.18 9.42
C ALA A 442 -27.04 -1.43 9.56
N THR A 443 -27.37 -2.52 8.84
CA THR A 443 -26.62 -3.78 8.92
C THR A 443 -26.46 -4.42 7.55
N ARG A 444 -25.35 -5.12 7.38
CA ARG A 444 -24.98 -5.91 6.20
C ARG A 444 -24.43 -7.27 6.61
N ALA A 445 -24.00 -8.09 5.65
CA ALA A 445 -23.23 -9.29 5.95
C ALA A 445 -21.81 -8.88 6.33
N THR A 446 -21.24 -9.52 7.34
CA THR A 446 -19.96 -9.15 7.94
C THR A 446 -18.96 -10.26 7.74
N VAL A 447 -17.86 -9.96 7.02
CA VAL A 447 -16.71 -10.85 6.88
C VAL A 447 -15.82 -10.73 8.11
N LEU A 448 -15.44 -11.84 8.75
CA LEU A 448 -14.59 -11.82 9.94
C LEU A 448 -13.10 -12.03 9.66
N ARG A 449 -12.75 -12.67 8.54
CA ARG A 449 -11.36 -13.00 8.20
C ARG A 449 -11.07 -12.63 6.75
N SER A 450 -9.93 -12.00 6.52
CA SER A 450 -9.45 -11.72 5.16
C SER A 450 -9.14 -13.01 4.39
N SER A 451 -8.61 -14.03 5.08
CA SER A 451 -8.25 -15.33 4.51
C SER A 451 -9.44 -16.23 4.19
N ASP A 452 -10.63 -15.91 4.70
CA ASP A 452 -11.87 -16.65 4.45
C ASP A 452 -13.04 -15.67 4.26
N PRO A 453 -13.11 -14.99 3.10
CA PRO A 453 -14.12 -13.96 2.84
C PRO A 453 -15.55 -14.51 2.77
N ASP A 454 -15.71 -15.83 2.67
CA ASP A 454 -17.01 -16.50 2.68
C ASP A 454 -17.53 -16.77 4.11
N ASN A 455 -16.69 -16.57 5.14
CA ASN A 455 -17.08 -16.70 6.54
C ASN A 455 -17.86 -15.47 7.01
N LEU A 456 -19.16 -15.48 6.71
CA LEU A 456 -20.08 -14.39 6.98
C LEU A 456 -20.81 -14.55 8.32
N THR A 457 -20.89 -13.45 9.07
CA THR A 457 -21.85 -13.25 10.15
C THR A 457 -22.89 -12.22 9.76
N TYR A 458 -24.03 -12.23 10.44
CA TYR A 458 -25.19 -11.38 10.13
C TYR A 458 -25.64 -10.65 11.39
N PRO A 459 -25.05 -9.49 11.72
CA PRO A 459 -25.42 -8.71 12.89
C PRO A 459 -26.88 -8.23 12.82
N HIS A 460 -27.58 -8.32 13.96
CA HIS A 460 -28.98 -7.91 14.09
C HIS A 460 -29.07 -6.46 14.60
N GLY A 461 -29.39 -5.52 13.71
CA GLY A 461 -29.50 -4.10 14.02
C GLY A 461 -30.93 -3.64 14.21
N SER A 462 -31.12 -2.33 14.37
CA SER A 462 -32.43 -1.70 14.46
C SER A 462 -32.56 -0.48 13.55
N ILE A 463 -33.78 -0.23 13.07
CA ILE A 463 -34.19 0.97 12.33
C ILE A 463 -35.49 1.49 12.92
N PHE A 464 -35.61 2.80 13.07
CA PHE A 464 -36.78 3.55 13.45
C PHE A 464 -36.92 4.75 12.53
N ILE A 465 -38.12 4.99 11.99
CA ILE A 465 -38.42 6.09 11.07
C ILE A 465 -39.49 6.97 11.71
N ASN A 466 -39.20 8.26 11.82
CA ASN A 466 -40.16 9.27 12.25
C ASN A 466 -40.37 10.28 11.11
N PRO A 467 -41.41 10.10 10.27
CA PRO A 467 -41.68 11.00 9.16
C PRO A 467 -42.00 12.44 9.60
N GLY A 468 -42.60 12.61 10.78
CA GLY A 468 -42.93 13.94 11.32
C GLY A 468 -41.69 14.74 11.73
N ALA A 469 -40.66 14.04 12.24
CA ALA A 469 -39.35 14.63 12.51
C ALA A 469 -38.42 14.64 11.29
N ARG A 470 -38.80 13.99 10.18
CA ARG A 470 -37.94 13.68 9.03
C ARG A 470 -36.65 12.98 9.48
N GLU A 471 -36.81 11.92 10.29
CA GLU A 471 -35.68 11.18 10.87
C GLU A 471 -35.72 9.68 10.52
N ILE A 472 -34.54 9.11 10.28
CA ILE A 472 -34.25 7.66 10.28
C ILE A 472 -33.13 7.41 11.28
N SER A 473 -33.37 6.63 12.32
CA SER A 473 -32.41 6.33 13.39
C SER A 473 -32.30 4.84 13.64
N GLY A 474 -31.22 4.37 14.26
CA GLY A 474 -31.02 2.95 14.45
C GLY A 474 -29.76 2.56 15.22
N SER A 475 -29.46 1.27 15.18
CA SER A 475 -28.26 0.68 15.79
C SER A 475 -27.64 -0.39 14.90
N ASN A 476 -26.31 -0.46 14.91
CA ASN A 476 -25.48 -1.46 14.23
C ASN A 476 -24.53 -2.11 15.25
N PRO A 477 -24.70 -3.41 15.58
CA PRO A 477 -23.80 -4.12 16.49
C PRO A 477 -22.60 -4.78 15.79
N GLU A 478 -22.37 -4.54 14.50
CA GLU A 478 -21.23 -5.08 13.76
C GLU A 478 -19.90 -4.67 14.38
N ARG A 479 -19.09 -5.65 14.76
CA ARG A 479 -17.71 -5.46 15.19
C ARG A 479 -16.89 -6.61 14.62
N GLN A 480 -15.96 -6.35 13.70
CA GLN A 480 -15.24 -7.41 12.98
C GLN A 480 -14.09 -8.05 13.75
N ASP A 481 -13.50 -7.32 14.69
CA ASP A 481 -12.37 -7.77 15.52
C ASP A 481 -12.75 -8.65 16.72
N PHE A 482 -14.03 -9.01 16.89
CA PHE A 482 -14.50 -9.59 18.16
C PHE A 482 -13.85 -10.93 18.54
N ILE A 483 -13.29 -11.65 17.57
CA ILE A 483 -12.66 -12.97 17.73
C ILE A 483 -11.27 -12.90 18.37
N ILE A 484 -10.63 -11.73 18.33
CA ILE A 484 -9.31 -11.43 18.89
C ILE A 484 -9.39 -10.48 20.10
N SER A 485 -10.60 -10.16 20.57
CA SER A 485 -10.79 -9.47 21.84
C SER A 485 -10.57 -10.43 23.02
N PRO A 486 -10.02 -9.98 24.15
CA PRO A 486 -9.89 -10.81 25.36
C PRO A 486 -11.22 -11.44 25.81
N VAL A 487 -11.22 -12.75 26.02
CA VAL A 487 -12.45 -13.50 26.39
C VAL A 487 -13.01 -13.13 27.76
N SER A 488 -12.19 -12.52 28.62
CA SER A 488 -12.57 -12.05 29.97
C SER A 488 -13.37 -10.75 29.96
N THR A 489 -13.19 -9.90 28.93
CA THR A 489 -13.82 -8.58 28.82
C THR A 489 -14.59 -8.37 27.51
N PRO A 490 -15.52 -9.28 27.15
CA PRO A 490 -16.21 -9.20 25.87
C PRO A 490 -17.26 -8.09 25.86
N ALA A 491 -17.23 -7.22 24.84
CA ALA A 491 -18.27 -6.21 24.62
C ALA A 491 -19.56 -6.81 24.01
N LYS A 492 -20.29 -7.60 24.81
CA LYS A 492 -21.48 -8.38 24.37
C LYS A 492 -22.69 -7.56 23.96
N ASN A 493 -22.82 -6.33 24.47
CA ASN A 493 -23.98 -5.46 24.24
C ASN A 493 -23.62 -4.18 23.48
N TRP A 494 -22.48 -4.17 22.80
CA TRP A 494 -22.02 -2.99 22.09
C TRP A 494 -22.82 -2.74 20.81
N SER A 495 -22.99 -1.47 20.43
CA SER A 495 -23.54 -1.04 19.14
C SER A 495 -23.09 0.38 18.80
N GLY A 496 -22.88 0.64 17.51
CA GLY A 496 -22.93 1.99 16.96
C GLY A 496 -24.39 2.43 16.81
N TYR A 497 -24.71 3.64 17.26
CA TYR A 497 -26.05 4.24 17.13
C TYR A 497 -25.99 5.44 16.19
N PHE A 498 -27.06 5.65 15.43
CA PHE A 498 -27.14 6.77 14.50
C PHE A 498 -28.53 7.43 14.47
N CYS A 499 -28.56 8.69 14.05
CA CYS A 499 -29.76 9.45 13.74
C CYS A 499 -29.52 10.29 12.49
N ALA A 500 -30.19 9.99 11.38
CA ALA A 500 -30.18 10.75 10.15
C ALA A 500 -31.41 11.66 10.07
N ARG A 501 -31.20 12.98 9.92
CA ARG A 501 -32.24 14.00 9.78
C ARG A 501 -32.18 14.66 8.41
N PHE A 502 -33.34 14.79 7.78
CA PHE A 502 -33.50 15.30 6.42
C PHE A 502 -34.14 16.69 6.41
N ASP A 503 -33.74 17.54 5.46
CA ASP A 503 -34.32 18.86 5.24
C ASP A 503 -35.63 18.83 4.42
N GLN A 504 -35.84 17.79 3.63
CA GLN A 504 -37.05 17.61 2.82
C GLN A 504 -38.09 16.69 3.50
N PRO A 505 -39.40 16.96 3.34
CA PRO A 505 -40.45 16.08 3.83
C PRO A 505 -40.47 14.76 3.04
N PHE A 506 -40.75 13.65 3.72
CA PHE A 506 -40.87 12.34 3.08
C PHE A 506 -42.19 12.25 2.30
N ALA A 507 -42.12 11.88 1.03
CA ALA A 507 -43.29 11.53 0.22
C ALA A 507 -43.78 10.11 0.54
N SER A 508 -42.84 9.17 0.74
CA SER A 508 -43.09 7.86 1.32
C SER A 508 -41.85 7.38 2.08
N TRP A 509 -41.99 6.29 2.83
CA TRP A 509 -40.91 5.68 3.60
C TRP A 509 -41.14 4.18 3.75
N GLY A 510 -40.11 3.45 4.17
CA GLY A 510 -40.23 2.05 4.51
C GLY A 510 -38.93 1.46 5.04
N VAL A 511 -38.99 0.17 5.36
CA VAL A 511 -37.83 -0.61 5.82
C VAL A 511 -37.53 -1.70 4.79
N SER A 512 -36.26 -1.96 4.54
CA SER A 512 -35.78 -3.14 3.82
C SER A 512 -35.26 -4.18 4.81
N LYS A 513 -35.71 -5.43 4.71
CA LYS A 513 -35.18 -6.57 5.46
C LYS A 513 -34.77 -7.65 4.48
N ASN A 514 -33.52 -8.12 4.55
CA ASN A 514 -32.98 -9.10 3.58
C ASN A 514 -33.30 -8.68 2.13
N HIS A 515 -33.03 -7.41 1.84
CA HIS A 515 -33.27 -6.75 0.55
C HIS A 515 -34.73 -6.68 0.07
N THR A 516 -35.70 -7.09 0.89
CA THR A 516 -37.14 -7.00 0.60
C THR A 516 -37.73 -5.73 1.21
N LEU A 517 -38.44 -4.94 0.40
CA LEU A 517 -39.04 -3.67 0.83
C LEU A 517 -40.39 -3.87 1.54
N PHE A 518 -40.58 -3.15 2.64
CA PHE A 518 -41.82 -3.09 3.41
C PHE A 518 -42.27 -1.64 3.55
N ASP A 519 -43.08 -1.20 2.59
CA ASP A 519 -43.56 0.19 2.49
C ASP A 519 -44.43 0.60 3.69
N GLY A 520 -44.27 1.83 4.14
CA GLY A 520 -45.00 2.43 5.25
C GLY A 520 -44.58 1.94 6.64
N LYS A 521 -43.68 0.95 6.75
CA LYS A 521 -43.14 0.50 8.03
C LYS A 521 -42.21 1.56 8.63
N THR A 522 -42.38 1.81 9.92
CA THR A 522 -41.61 2.79 10.69
C THR A 522 -40.60 2.18 11.64
N SER A 523 -40.50 0.85 11.71
CA SER A 523 -39.48 0.19 12.50
C SER A 523 -39.12 -1.18 11.94
N GLY A 524 -37.89 -1.61 12.23
CA GLY A 524 -37.37 -2.93 11.92
C GLY A 524 -36.28 -3.32 12.90
N HIS A 525 -36.22 -4.61 13.20
CA HIS A 525 -35.08 -5.26 13.85
C HIS A 525 -34.82 -6.54 13.06
N ASP A 526 -33.63 -6.65 12.48
CA ASP A 526 -33.25 -7.73 11.56
C ASP A 526 -31.77 -7.66 11.17
N THR A 527 -31.35 -8.65 10.39
CA THR A 527 -30.10 -8.64 9.60
C THR A 527 -30.35 -8.00 8.23
N LEU A 528 -29.28 -7.55 7.55
CA LEU A 528 -29.36 -6.94 6.21
C LEU A 528 -30.46 -5.85 6.14
N LEU A 529 -30.39 -4.91 7.09
CA LEU A 529 -31.46 -3.99 7.44
C LEU A 529 -31.16 -2.58 6.95
N SER A 530 -32.14 -1.95 6.29
CA SER A 530 -32.05 -0.53 5.89
C SER A 530 -33.38 0.19 6.11
N GLY A 531 -33.34 1.48 6.41
CA GLY A 531 -34.49 2.39 6.30
C GLY A 531 -34.39 3.21 5.01
N TYR A 532 -35.52 3.63 4.44
CA TYR A 532 -35.50 4.53 3.29
C TYR A 532 -36.61 5.58 3.36
N ALA A 533 -36.36 6.72 2.72
CA ALA A 533 -37.35 7.75 2.44
C ALA A 533 -37.31 8.12 0.95
N THR A 534 -38.48 8.32 0.35
CA THR A 534 -38.62 8.87 -0.99
C THR A 534 -39.13 10.31 -0.91
N PHE A 535 -38.87 11.08 -1.96
CA PHE A 535 -39.22 12.49 -2.05
C PHE A 535 -40.10 12.77 -3.27
N SER A 536 -40.80 13.90 -3.25
CA SER A 536 -41.57 14.37 -4.41
C SER A 536 -40.66 14.48 -5.64
N SER A 537 -41.20 14.22 -6.83
CA SER A 537 -40.45 14.42 -8.09
C SER A 537 -40.06 15.88 -8.36
N GLU A 538 -40.61 16.82 -7.61
CA GLU A 538 -40.25 18.25 -7.66
C GLU A 538 -39.02 18.58 -6.81
N VAL A 539 -38.63 17.68 -5.90
CA VAL A 539 -37.43 17.85 -5.07
C VAL A 539 -36.20 17.57 -5.93
N SER A 540 -35.35 18.58 -6.09
CA SER A 540 -34.06 18.46 -6.80
C SER A 540 -32.86 18.37 -5.87
N GLU A 541 -33.02 18.65 -4.58
CA GLU A 541 -31.94 18.64 -3.59
C GLU A 541 -32.44 18.07 -2.26
N VAL A 542 -31.64 17.21 -1.63
CA VAL A 542 -31.88 16.68 -0.29
C VAL A 542 -30.59 16.80 0.53
N ASN A 543 -30.67 17.47 1.68
CA ASN A 543 -29.62 17.52 2.68
C ASN A 543 -29.91 16.51 3.79
N VAL A 544 -28.88 15.74 4.18
CA VAL A 544 -28.95 14.74 5.23
C VAL A 544 -27.81 15.00 6.21
N ARG A 545 -28.17 15.18 7.49
CA ARG A 545 -27.20 15.23 8.59
C ARG A 545 -27.35 13.96 9.42
N ILE A 546 -26.25 13.29 9.73
CA ILE A 546 -26.26 12.00 10.42
C ILE A 546 -25.35 12.07 11.64
N GLY A 547 -25.96 12.14 12.82
CA GLY A 547 -25.25 12.05 14.08
C GLY A 547 -25.03 10.61 14.47
N VAL A 548 -23.89 10.32 15.08
CA VAL A 548 -23.50 8.97 15.53
C VAL A 548 -23.03 8.98 16.98
N SER A 549 -23.12 7.83 17.65
CA SER A 549 -22.75 7.65 19.06
C SER A 549 -22.52 6.17 19.39
N PHE A 550 -21.62 5.87 20.33
CA PHE A 550 -21.51 4.55 20.95
C PHE A 550 -22.35 4.39 22.23
N ILE A 551 -23.14 5.41 22.60
CA ILE A 551 -23.95 5.41 23.83
C ILE A 551 -25.41 5.10 23.55
N SER A 552 -26.06 5.87 22.67
CA SER A 552 -27.48 5.70 22.35
C SER A 552 -27.92 6.51 21.13
N ILE A 553 -29.14 6.23 20.64
CA ILE A 553 -29.80 7.04 19.60
C ILE A 553 -30.05 8.47 20.09
N GLU A 554 -30.39 8.66 21.36
CA GLU A 554 -30.60 9.98 21.96
C GLU A 554 -29.32 10.80 21.96
N GLN A 555 -28.17 10.18 22.28
CA GLN A 555 -26.87 10.86 22.20
C GLN A 555 -26.50 11.17 20.75
N ALA A 556 -26.73 10.24 19.81
CA ALA A 556 -26.52 10.50 18.38
C ALA A 556 -27.36 11.69 17.89
N ARG A 557 -28.62 11.82 18.35
CA ARG A 557 -29.48 12.97 18.06
C ARG A 557 -28.97 14.25 18.75
N MET A 558 -28.47 14.17 19.97
CA MET A 558 -27.86 15.33 20.65
C MET A 558 -26.61 15.83 19.92
N ASN A 559 -25.79 14.93 19.37
CA ASN A 559 -24.61 15.30 18.58
C ASN A 559 -24.98 16.11 17.34
N LEU A 560 -26.12 15.81 16.68
CA LEU A 560 -26.67 16.66 15.61
C LEU A 560 -26.90 18.09 16.09
N GLU A 561 -27.61 18.26 17.21
CA GLU A 561 -27.98 19.59 17.72
C GLU A 561 -26.77 20.42 18.15
N LEU A 562 -25.72 19.75 18.65
CA LEU A 562 -24.51 20.39 19.16
C LEU A 562 -23.53 20.76 18.04
N GLU A 563 -23.31 19.87 17.08
CA GLU A 563 -22.25 20.05 16.08
C GLU A 563 -22.77 20.64 14.76
N ILE A 564 -23.95 20.25 14.29
CA ILE A 564 -24.54 20.72 13.01
C ILE A 564 -26.07 20.91 13.17
N PRO A 565 -26.53 21.96 13.88
CA PRO A 565 -27.96 22.20 14.12
C PRO A 565 -28.75 22.49 12.83
N ASP A 566 -30.07 22.39 12.91
CA ASP A 566 -30.97 22.60 11.77
C ASP A 566 -30.74 23.96 11.11
N GLY A 567 -30.60 23.95 9.77
CA GLY A 567 -30.33 25.15 8.96
C GLY A 567 -28.85 25.46 8.72
N THR A 568 -27.92 24.74 9.35
CA THR A 568 -26.49 24.82 9.01
C THR A 568 -26.26 24.37 7.57
N THR A 569 -25.50 25.13 6.79
CA THR A 569 -25.17 24.78 5.40
C THR A 569 -24.00 23.80 5.30
N LEU A 570 -23.87 23.09 4.17
CA LEU A 570 -22.73 22.19 3.94
C LEU A 570 -21.42 22.97 3.91
N GLU A 571 -21.44 24.17 3.34
CA GLU A 571 -20.32 25.11 3.27
C GLU A 571 -19.85 25.52 4.67
N ASP A 572 -20.77 25.81 5.60
CA ASP A 572 -20.41 26.14 6.98
C ASP A 572 -19.77 24.96 7.73
N THR A 573 -20.27 23.73 7.49
CA THR A 573 -19.66 22.50 8.01
C THR A 573 -18.24 22.33 7.47
N ALA A 574 -18.07 22.42 6.15
CA ALA A 574 -16.77 22.28 5.50
C ALA A 574 -15.78 23.36 5.94
N MET A 575 -16.23 24.62 6.10
CA MET A 575 -15.42 25.71 6.65
C MET A 575 -14.93 25.38 8.06
N THR A 576 -15.79 24.82 8.92
CA THR A 576 -15.43 24.43 10.29
C THR A 576 -14.34 23.35 10.28
N THR A 577 -14.52 22.33 9.46
CA THR A 577 -13.56 21.22 9.31
C THR A 577 -12.24 21.67 8.69
N ARG A 578 -12.32 22.51 7.66
CA ARG A 578 -11.15 23.12 7.02
C ARG A 578 -10.35 23.99 7.98
N LYS A 579 -11.03 24.76 8.84
CA LYS A 579 -10.38 25.56 9.87
C LYS A 579 -9.62 24.69 10.88
N ALA A 580 -10.18 23.53 11.25
CA ALA A 580 -9.50 22.59 12.13
C ALA A 580 -8.22 22.01 11.48
N TRP A 581 -8.26 21.68 10.19
CA TRP A 581 -7.06 21.27 9.45
C TRP A 581 -6.03 22.39 9.31
N ALA A 582 -6.46 23.60 8.97
CA ALA A 582 -5.58 24.76 8.84
C ALA A 582 -4.86 25.06 10.18
N GLU A 583 -5.55 24.93 11.32
CA GLU A 583 -4.94 25.12 12.65
C GLU A 583 -3.78 24.15 12.92
N LYS A 584 -3.77 22.97 12.32
CA LYS A 584 -2.69 21.99 12.43
C LYS A 584 -1.63 22.16 11.33
N LEU A 585 -2.05 22.13 10.07
CA LEU A 585 -1.14 22.07 8.93
C LEU A 585 -0.41 23.40 8.67
N ASP A 586 -1.01 24.55 9.01
CA ASP A 586 -0.36 25.85 8.81
C ASP A 586 0.79 26.11 9.78
N ARG A 587 0.99 25.23 10.77
CA ARG A 587 2.10 25.30 11.72
C ARG A 587 3.46 25.04 11.10
N ILE A 588 3.51 24.40 9.92
CA ILE A 588 4.75 24.13 9.20
C ILE A 588 4.66 24.78 7.83
N LYS A 589 5.60 25.68 7.53
CA LYS A 589 5.73 26.33 6.21
C LYS A 589 7.06 25.94 5.57
N ILE A 590 7.01 25.47 4.34
CA ILE A 590 8.16 24.91 3.63
C ILE A 590 8.52 25.78 2.43
N LYS A 591 9.82 26.07 2.24
CA LYS A 591 10.36 26.69 1.02
C LYS A 591 11.39 25.76 0.37
N GLY A 592 11.47 25.83 -0.95
CA GLY A 592 12.36 24.95 -1.73
C GLY A 592 11.78 23.56 -2.00
N ALA A 593 10.47 23.37 -1.84
CA ALA A 593 9.77 22.12 -2.20
C ALA A 593 9.04 22.26 -3.54
N SER A 594 9.02 21.18 -4.31
CA SER A 594 8.12 21.00 -5.47
C SER A 594 6.69 20.75 -5.01
N LYS A 595 5.72 20.86 -5.93
CA LYS A 595 4.31 20.56 -5.63
C LYS A 595 4.13 19.14 -5.10
N ASP A 596 4.75 18.14 -5.73
CA ASP A 596 4.65 16.75 -5.30
C ASP A 596 5.21 16.56 -3.89
N GLN A 597 6.32 17.21 -3.55
CA GLN A 597 6.88 17.17 -2.20
C GLN A 597 5.98 17.85 -1.16
N LEU A 598 5.36 18.97 -1.50
CA LEU A 598 4.36 19.60 -0.62
C LEU A 598 3.16 18.68 -0.42
N GLN A 599 2.69 18.01 -1.47
CA GLN A 599 1.59 17.06 -1.37
C GLN A 599 1.96 15.85 -0.51
N THR A 600 3.13 15.24 -0.70
CA THR A 600 3.60 14.14 0.13
C THR A 600 3.73 14.57 1.60
N PHE A 601 4.34 15.72 1.87
CA PHE A 601 4.54 16.21 3.24
C PHE A 601 3.20 16.53 3.94
N TYR A 602 2.35 17.37 3.36
CA TYR A 602 1.10 17.77 4.01
C TYR A 602 0.06 16.64 4.06
N THR A 603 0.11 15.69 3.12
CA THR A 603 -0.73 14.50 3.21
C THR A 603 -0.24 13.55 4.31
N GLY A 604 1.09 13.38 4.46
CA GLY A 604 1.64 12.65 5.60
C GLY A 604 1.19 13.25 6.93
N PHE A 605 1.29 14.57 7.09
CA PHE A 605 0.80 15.26 8.30
C PHE A 605 -0.73 15.17 8.45
N PHE A 606 -1.48 15.06 7.35
CA PHE A 606 -2.91 14.75 7.43
C PHE A 606 -3.16 13.33 7.95
N HIS A 607 -2.37 12.34 7.54
CA HIS A 607 -2.52 10.95 7.98
C HIS A 607 -2.22 10.74 9.47
N THR A 608 -1.17 11.39 10.00
CA THR A 608 -0.83 11.33 11.45
C THR A 608 -1.97 11.78 12.36
N LEU A 609 -2.96 12.51 11.84
CA LEU A 609 -4.08 13.05 12.64
C LEU A 609 -5.42 12.32 12.37
N GLN A 610 -5.38 11.14 11.75
CA GLN A 610 -6.56 10.32 11.43
C GLN A 610 -6.89 9.23 12.47
N ALA A 611 -5.90 8.76 13.22
CA ALA A 611 -6.03 7.72 14.24
C ALA A 611 -6.31 8.34 15.63
N ASP A 612 -6.27 7.52 16.69
CA ASP A 612 -6.56 7.93 18.08
C ASP A 612 -7.84 8.78 18.19
N ILE A 613 -8.93 8.09 17.91
CA ILE A 613 -10.27 8.62 17.73
C ILE A 613 -10.92 8.87 19.09
N LEU A 614 -11.29 10.12 19.38
CA LEU A 614 -12.05 10.47 20.59
C LEU A 614 -13.49 9.93 20.51
N THR A 615 -13.78 8.83 21.22
CA THR A 615 -15.07 8.12 21.19
C THR A 615 -16.11 8.75 22.10
N SER A 616 -15.69 9.29 23.25
CA SER A 616 -16.61 9.95 24.18
C SER A 616 -15.93 11.00 25.06
N ARG A 617 -16.68 12.05 25.36
CA ARG A 617 -16.38 13.04 26.40
C ARG A 617 -17.70 13.35 27.10
N ALA A 618 -18.06 12.49 28.04
CA ALA A 618 -19.33 12.56 28.76
C ALA A 618 -19.07 12.51 30.28
N ASN A 619 -20.13 12.49 31.09
CA ASN A 619 -20.05 12.35 32.55
C ASN A 619 -19.29 11.09 33.03
N MET A 620 -18.90 10.20 32.12
CA MET A 620 -18.23 8.92 32.36
C MET A 620 -16.71 8.94 32.19
N GLY A 621 -16.11 9.97 31.56
CA GLY A 621 -14.68 9.99 31.28
C GLY A 621 -14.32 10.45 29.86
N VAL A 622 -13.08 10.19 29.48
CA VAL A 622 -12.47 10.52 28.18
C VAL A 622 -11.95 9.22 27.60
N SER A 623 -12.49 8.81 26.45
CA SER A 623 -12.12 7.55 25.82
C SER A 623 -11.66 7.76 24.38
N TYR A 624 -10.54 7.13 24.04
CA TYR A 624 -9.91 7.09 22.73
C TYR A 624 -9.81 5.64 22.23
N THR A 625 -9.66 5.47 20.93
CA THR A 625 -9.47 4.17 20.27
C THR A 625 -8.67 4.32 18.98
N GLY A 626 -8.20 3.23 18.39
CA GLY A 626 -7.22 3.24 17.31
C GLY A 626 -5.78 3.27 17.83
N TYR A 627 -5.57 2.84 19.08
CA TYR A 627 -4.24 2.71 19.66
C TYR A 627 -3.51 1.56 18.99
N SER A 628 -2.61 1.88 18.06
CA SER A 628 -1.77 0.94 17.31
C SER A 628 -0.37 0.93 17.94
N ASN A 629 -0.27 0.57 19.23
CA ASN A 629 0.87 1.00 20.05
C ASN A 629 2.21 0.39 19.63
N TRP A 630 2.22 -0.78 19.00
CA TRP A 630 3.42 -1.40 18.43
C TRP A 630 3.99 -0.63 17.22
N ASP A 631 3.13 0.10 16.51
CA ASP A 631 3.53 0.97 15.41
C ASP A 631 3.87 2.36 15.95
N THR A 632 2.94 2.98 16.67
CA THR A 632 2.92 4.44 16.90
C THR A 632 3.90 4.91 17.97
N TYR A 633 4.39 4.02 18.85
CA TYR A 633 5.39 4.41 19.85
C TYR A 633 6.70 4.89 19.21
N ARG A 634 7.02 4.41 18.01
CA ARG A 634 8.30 4.64 17.34
C ARG A 634 8.50 6.08 16.87
N ALA A 635 7.48 6.70 16.27
CA ALA A 635 7.56 8.07 15.78
C ALA A 635 6.25 8.86 15.85
N GLU A 636 5.10 8.23 15.61
CA GLU A 636 3.81 8.92 15.61
C GLU A 636 3.51 9.61 16.94
N TRP A 637 3.73 8.94 18.07
CA TRP A 637 3.50 9.54 19.39
C TRP A 637 4.38 10.78 19.64
N ALA A 638 5.65 10.72 19.26
CA ALA A 638 6.56 11.86 19.34
C ALA A 638 6.11 13.03 18.43
N TRP A 639 5.48 12.71 17.29
CA TRP A 639 4.88 13.70 16.40
C TRP A 639 3.64 14.36 17.03
N LEU A 640 2.74 13.58 17.63
CA LEU A 640 1.57 14.07 18.35
C LEU A 640 1.95 14.94 19.55
N ILE A 641 3.00 14.58 20.30
CA ILE A 641 3.53 15.41 21.39
C ILE A 641 3.96 16.80 20.88
N LEU A 642 4.48 16.91 19.66
CA LEU A 642 4.91 18.18 19.09
C LEU A 642 3.75 18.99 18.49
N PHE A 643 2.79 18.34 17.81
CA PHE A 643 1.81 19.03 16.96
C PHE A 643 0.33 18.88 17.38
N ALA A 644 0.04 17.95 18.28
CA ALA A 644 -1.26 17.77 18.94
C ALA A 644 -1.13 17.57 20.47
N PRO A 645 -0.28 18.34 21.19
CA PRO A 645 -0.02 18.15 22.62
C PRO A 645 -1.28 18.30 23.48
N GLU A 646 -2.29 19.02 22.99
CA GLU A 646 -3.55 19.18 23.72
C GLU A 646 -4.37 17.88 23.81
N ARG A 647 -4.00 16.85 23.03
CA ARG A 647 -4.64 15.52 23.04
C ARG A 647 -3.94 14.53 23.96
N ILE A 648 -2.63 14.67 24.14
CA ILE A 648 -1.80 13.70 24.87
C ILE A 648 -2.32 13.43 26.29
N PRO A 649 -2.66 14.43 27.13
CA PRO A 649 -3.17 14.13 28.47
C PRO A 649 -4.48 13.34 28.47
N ASP A 650 -5.38 13.66 27.56
CA ASP A 650 -6.70 13.03 27.40
C ASP A 650 -6.55 11.61 26.82
N MET A 651 -5.56 11.36 25.94
CA MET A 651 -5.20 10.03 25.43
C MET A 651 -4.61 9.15 26.54
N VAL A 652 -3.62 9.65 27.28
CA VAL A 652 -3.05 8.93 28.43
C VAL A 652 -4.16 8.62 29.44
N GLN A 653 -5.01 9.59 29.77
CA GLN A 653 -6.14 9.38 30.68
C GLN A 653 -7.13 8.32 30.17
N SER A 654 -7.32 8.18 28.86
CA SER A 654 -8.10 7.09 28.28
C SER A 654 -7.41 5.74 28.47
N MET A 655 -6.10 5.62 28.31
CA MET A 655 -5.37 4.37 28.56
C MET A 655 -5.48 3.97 30.03
N LEU A 656 -5.46 4.93 30.96
CA LEU A 656 -5.68 4.67 32.37
C LEU A 656 -7.13 4.23 32.67
N GLN A 657 -8.12 4.77 31.95
CA GLN A 657 -9.50 4.27 32.04
C GLN A 657 -9.61 2.83 31.52
N ASP A 658 -8.90 2.49 30.45
CA ASP A 658 -8.84 1.11 29.95
C ASP A 658 -8.24 0.17 31.00
N TYR A 659 -7.21 0.61 31.72
CA TYR A 659 -6.67 -0.11 32.87
C TYR A 659 -7.69 -0.27 34.01
N GLU A 660 -8.43 0.78 34.36
CA GLU A 660 -9.44 0.71 35.43
C GLU A 660 -10.63 -0.19 35.08
N GLU A 661 -11.06 -0.18 33.81
CA GLU A 661 -12.25 -0.89 33.33
C GLU A 661 -11.95 -2.34 32.90
N GLY A 662 -10.84 -2.55 32.19
CA GLY A 662 -10.41 -3.83 31.62
C GLY A 662 -9.30 -4.53 32.40
N GLY A 663 -8.59 -3.79 33.27
CA GLY A 663 -7.51 -4.30 34.10
C GLY A 663 -6.12 -4.12 33.50
N TRP A 664 -5.97 -3.70 32.25
CA TRP A 664 -4.68 -3.62 31.54
C TRP A 664 -4.63 -2.36 30.70
N LEU A 665 -3.42 -1.84 30.43
CA LEU A 665 -3.24 -0.83 29.41
C LEU A 665 -3.51 -1.45 28.02
N PRO A 666 -3.91 -0.63 27.04
CA PRO A 666 -4.18 -1.14 25.70
C PRO A 666 -2.88 -1.51 24.97
N MET A 667 -2.87 -2.64 24.24
CA MET A 667 -1.84 -2.97 23.25
C MET A 667 -2.31 -2.50 21.88
N TRP A 668 -3.47 -2.99 21.46
CA TRP A 668 -4.10 -2.63 20.20
C TRP A 668 -5.60 -2.43 20.37
N LYS A 669 -6.04 -1.22 20.68
CA LYS A 669 -7.46 -0.96 21.03
C LYS A 669 -8.27 -0.49 19.84
N ASN A 670 -9.25 -1.28 19.41
CA ASN A 670 -10.32 -0.87 18.48
C ASN A 670 -11.70 -1.04 19.12
N ILE A 671 -12.29 0.06 19.57
CA ILE A 671 -13.41 0.16 20.52
C ILE A 671 -13.08 -0.45 21.89
N ILE A 672 -12.62 -1.69 21.92
CA ILE A 672 -12.10 -2.41 23.08
C ILE A 672 -10.72 -2.99 22.74
N GLU A 673 -10.06 -3.58 23.73
CA GLU A 673 -8.77 -4.23 23.51
C GLU A 673 -8.84 -5.39 22.52
N THR A 674 -7.78 -5.53 21.70
CA THR A 674 -7.55 -6.68 20.83
C THR A 674 -6.09 -7.16 20.95
N ASN A 675 -5.87 -8.47 20.96
CA ASN A 675 -4.52 -9.04 21.03
C ASN A 675 -3.83 -9.00 19.65
N ILE A 676 -3.41 -7.82 19.22
CA ILE A 676 -2.71 -7.62 17.93
C ILE A 676 -1.31 -7.09 18.18
N MET A 677 -0.37 -7.59 17.39
CA MET A 677 1.07 -7.41 17.58
C MET A 677 1.52 -7.94 18.94
N VAL A 678 2.63 -7.43 19.46
CA VAL A 678 3.30 -7.95 20.66
C VAL A 678 3.65 -6.85 21.66
N ALA A 679 3.91 -7.25 22.91
CA ALA A 679 4.44 -6.41 23.99
C ALA A 679 3.51 -5.28 24.50
N THR A 680 4.00 -4.45 25.43
CA THR A 680 3.17 -3.50 26.21
C THR A 680 3.61 -2.06 26.00
N HIS A 681 3.67 -1.63 24.74
CA HIS A 681 4.24 -0.33 24.36
C HIS A 681 3.47 0.91 24.85
N ALA A 682 2.28 0.76 25.45
CA ALA A 682 1.66 1.82 26.24
C ALA A 682 2.58 2.32 27.38
N ASP A 683 3.47 1.45 27.88
CA ASP A 683 4.55 1.79 28.80
C ASP A 683 5.44 2.90 28.24
N SER A 684 5.86 2.77 26.98
CA SER A 684 6.70 3.75 26.28
C SER A 684 5.95 5.07 26.05
N LEU A 685 4.69 5.02 25.59
CA LEU A 685 3.86 6.19 25.33
C LEU A 685 3.65 7.05 26.60
N ILE A 686 3.25 6.43 27.70
CA ILE A 686 3.02 7.11 28.99
C ILE A 686 4.34 7.69 29.50
N THR A 687 5.41 6.92 29.45
CA THR A 687 6.74 7.36 29.92
C THR A 687 7.24 8.56 29.11
N GLU A 688 7.10 8.53 27.79
CA GLU A 688 7.50 9.63 26.91
C GLU A 688 6.73 10.91 27.23
N ALA A 689 5.42 10.79 27.44
CA ALA A 689 4.56 11.91 27.80
C ALA A 689 5.04 12.54 29.12
N VAL A 690 5.30 11.75 30.16
CA VAL A 690 5.80 12.25 31.45
C VAL A 690 7.19 12.88 31.30
N LEU A 691 8.10 12.21 30.59
CA LEU A 691 9.47 12.70 30.34
C LEU A 691 9.48 14.06 29.63
N LYS A 692 8.57 14.26 28.67
CA LYS A 692 8.43 15.50 27.89
C LYS A 692 7.53 16.54 28.58
N GLY A 693 7.15 16.29 29.84
CA GLY A 693 6.49 17.25 30.71
C GLY A 693 4.98 17.37 30.50
N MET A 694 4.34 16.37 29.88
CA MET A 694 2.89 16.32 29.78
C MET A 694 2.27 16.04 31.15
N THR A 695 1.17 16.72 31.43
CA THR A 695 0.45 16.64 32.72
C THR A 695 -1.06 16.64 32.46
N GLY A 696 -1.87 16.28 33.45
CA GLY A 696 -3.33 16.27 33.34
C GLY A 696 -3.98 14.87 33.45
N PHE A 697 -3.20 13.86 33.82
CA PHE A 697 -3.63 12.49 34.11
C PHE A 697 -3.07 12.04 35.47
N ASP A 698 -3.64 10.99 36.06
CA ASP A 698 -3.20 10.46 37.37
C ASP A 698 -1.88 9.70 37.26
N LEU A 699 -0.81 10.28 37.80
CA LEU A 699 0.53 9.68 37.78
C LEU A 699 0.66 8.44 38.67
N GLU A 700 -0.13 8.32 39.74
CA GLU A 700 -0.08 7.13 40.58
C GLU A 700 -0.74 5.96 39.85
N THR A 701 -1.92 6.17 39.25
CA THR A 701 -2.57 5.16 38.41
C THR A 701 -1.71 4.80 37.20
N ALA A 702 -1.05 5.78 36.57
CA ALA A 702 -0.12 5.52 35.48
C ALA A 702 1.03 4.61 35.90
N TRP A 703 1.63 4.85 37.06
CA TRP A 703 2.64 3.96 37.61
C TRP A 703 2.09 2.57 37.93
N GLU A 704 0.93 2.47 38.59
CA GLU A 704 0.31 1.20 38.93
C GLU A 704 0.03 0.34 37.69
N ALA A 705 -0.42 0.97 36.60
CA ALA A 705 -0.70 0.33 35.33
C ALA A 705 0.58 -0.16 34.64
N VAL A 706 1.56 0.73 34.41
CA VAL A 706 2.85 0.40 33.78
C VAL A 706 3.61 -0.66 34.58
N PHE A 707 3.61 -0.55 35.91
CA PHE A 707 4.23 -1.56 36.76
C PHE A 707 3.54 -2.92 36.64
N LYS A 708 2.21 -2.95 36.50
CA LYS A 708 1.46 -4.21 36.31
C LYS A 708 1.82 -4.87 34.99
N ASP A 709 1.82 -4.14 33.89
CA ASP A 709 2.19 -4.63 32.55
C ASP A 709 3.57 -5.30 32.58
N ALA A 710 4.52 -4.71 33.32
CA ALA A 710 5.88 -5.22 33.43
C ALA A 710 6.09 -6.42 34.39
N THR A 711 5.11 -6.73 35.26
CA THR A 711 5.31 -7.68 36.38
C THR A 711 4.25 -8.76 36.51
N VAL A 712 3.12 -8.64 35.83
CA VAL A 712 2.03 -9.61 35.91
C VAL A 712 1.89 -10.32 34.56
N PRO A 713 1.98 -11.66 34.53
CA PRO A 713 1.87 -12.42 33.28
C PRO A 713 0.41 -12.48 32.79
N PRO A 714 0.19 -12.85 31.52
CA PRO A 714 -1.15 -13.16 31.03
C PRO A 714 -1.72 -14.40 31.72
N VAL A 715 -3.04 -14.59 31.56
CA VAL A 715 -3.72 -15.79 32.05
C VAL A 715 -3.16 -17.01 31.31
N ASN A 716 -2.89 -18.09 32.07
CA ASN A 716 -2.42 -19.36 31.52
C ASN A 716 -1.08 -19.27 30.75
N ASP A 717 -0.19 -18.34 31.12
CA ASP A 717 1.11 -18.07 30.48
C ASP A 717 1.91 -19.33 30.09
N ALA A 718 1.99 -20.35 30.95
CA ALA A 718 2.73 -21.59 30.64
C ALA A 718 1.99 -22.62 29.76
N THR A 719 0.72 -22.40 29.41
CA THR A 719 -0.14 -23.41 28.77
C THR A 719 -0.94 -22.88 27.59
N THR A 720 -1.10 -21.57 27.46
CA THR A 720 -1.67 -20.90 26.30
C THR A 720 -0.53 -20.38 25.44
N VAL A 721 -0.48 -20.86 24.21
CA VAL A 721 0.43 -20.27 23.21
C VAL A 721 -0.20 -18.94 22.80
N TYR A 722 0.56 -17.86 23.01
CA TYR A 722 0.22 -16.55 22.47
C TYR A 722 0.99 -16.34 21.17
N SER A 723 0.32 -15.71 20.21
CA SER A 723 0.82 -15.31 18.90
C SER A 723 0.05 -14.05 18.49
N ASP A 724 0.59 -13.25 17.61
CA ASP A 724 -0.12 -12.13 17.02
C ASP A 724 -1.51 -12.57 16.53
N ARG A 725 -2.55 -11.82 16.94
CA ARG A 725 -3.96 -12.11 16.64
C ARG A 725 -4.44 -13.47 17.14
N GLN A 726 -3.84 -14.01 18.21
CA GLN A 726 -4.30 -15.25 18.81
C GLN A 726 -5.78 -15.13 19.24
N GLU A 727 -6.62 -15.95 18.61
CA GLU A 727 -8.06 -15.89 18.82
C GLU A 727 -8.48 -16.63 20.09
N ASN A 728 -9.59 -16.18 20.69
CA ASN A 728 -10.29 -16.85 21.80
C ASN A 728 -9.44 -17.07 23.07
N VAL A 729 -8.46 -16.19 23.31
CA VAL A 729 -7.63 -16.19 24.54
C VAL A 729 -7.90 -14.93 25.38
N ASP A 730 -7.31 -14.86 26.56
CA ASP A 730 -7.36 -13.67 27.41
C ASP A 730 -6.33 -12.62 26.95
N TYR A 731 -6.17 -11.52 27.68
CA TYR A 731 -5.14 -10.51 27.41
C TYR A 731 -3.76 -11.14 27.23
N GLU A 732 -3.08 -10.79 26.15
CA GLU A 732 -1.75 -11.29 25.81
C GLU A 732 -0.64 -10.66 26.65
N VAL A 733 -0.67 -9.33 26.79
CA VAL A 733 0.28 -8.52 27.59
C VAL A 733 1.73 -8.99 27.36
N ARG A 734 2.47 -9.29 28.44
CA ARG A 734 3.81 -9.88 28.36
C ARG A 734 3.78 -11.40 28.42
N ALA A 735 3.31 -12.03 27.34
CA ALA A 735 3.39 -13.48 27.17
C ALA A 735 4.83 -14.00 27.30
N GLY A 736 5.01 -15.09 28.04
CA GLY A 736 6.30 -15.66 28.35
C GLY A 736 6.98 -15.13 29.62
N LEU A 737 6.35 -14.15 30.30
CA LEU A 737 6.93 -13.49 31.48
C LEU A 737 7.30 -14.48 32.58
N THR A 738 6.36 -15.33 33.03
CA THR A 738 6.60 -16.27 34.12
C THR A 738 7.02 -17.66 33.66
N SER A 739 6.84 -17.99 32.38
CA SER A 739 7.26 -19.29 31.85
C SER A 739 8.78 -19.38 31.74
N VAL A 740 9.46 -18.35 31.19
CA VAL A 740 10.93 -18.34 31.01
C VAL A 740 11.57 -16.96 31.22
N TYR A 741 10.93 -15.85 30.84
CA TYR A 741 11.58 -14.53 30.79
C TYR A 741 12.03 -14.01 32.17
N GLU A 742 11.20 -14.12 33.20
CA GLU A 742 11.53 -13.66 34.56
C GLU A 742 12.72 -14.43 35.17
N GLU A 743 12.81 -15.75 34.92
CA GLU A 743 13.87 -16.60 35.49
C GLU A 743 15.16 -16.56 34.66
N LYS A 744 15.03 -16.60 33.32
CA LYS A 744 16.16 -16.83 32.40
C LYS A 744 16.46 -15.67 31.47
N GLY A 745 15.53 -14.74 31.29
CA GLY A 745 15.73 -13.51 30.52
C GLY A 745 15.45 -13.59 29.02
N TRP A 746 14.67 -14.58 28.57
CA TRP A 746 14.12 -14.61 27.20
C TRP A 746 12.73 -15.25 27.19
N VAL A 747 11.89 -14.89 26.22
CA VAL A 747 10.67 -15.61 25.90
C VAL A 747 11.05 -16.86 25.10
N ALA A 748 10.48 -18.01 25.47
CA ALA A 748 10.86 -19.28 24.87
C ALA A 748 10.02 -19.63 23.62
N ASP A 749 10.71 -19.95 22.53
CA ASP A 749 10.13 -20.25 21.21
C ASP A 749 9.28 -21.53 21.18
N ASP A 750 9.61 -22.51 22.01
CA ASP A 750 8.85 -23.75 22.17
C ASP A 750 7.62 -23.60 23.09
N ILE A 751 7.32 -22.38 23.55
CA ILE A 751 6.15 -22.05 24.39
C ILE A 751 5.28 -20.97 23.75
N HIS A 752 5.88 -19.88 23.25
CA HIS A 752 5.17 -18.75 22.62
C HIS A 752 5.74 -18.45 21.24
N SER A 753 4.89 -17.98 20.33
CA SER A 753 5.33 -17.50 19.01
C SER A 753 5.98 -16.12 19.14
N GLU A 754 6.72 -15.69 18.12
CA GLU A 754 7.37 -14.36 18.07
C GLU A 754 8.32 -14.10 19.26
N SER A 755 8.91 -15.18 19.78
CA SER A 755 9.65 -15.21 21.02
C SER A 755 10.88 -14.28 21.07
N ALA A 756 11.60 -14.14 19.95
CA ALA A 756 12.76 -13.25 19.86
C ALA A 756 12.34 -11.78 19.78
N SER A 757 11.33 -11.44 18.97
CA SER A 757 10.74 -10.09 18.92
C SER A 757 10.24 -9.67 20.29
N ARG A 758 9.42 -10.50 20.96
CA ARG A 758 8.96 -10.24 22.34
C ARG A 758 10.11 -10.05 23.32
N THR A 759 11.17 -10.85 23.22
CA THR A 759 12.33 -10.70 24.09
C THR A 759 13.00 -9.36 23.90
N LEU A 760 13.14 -8.89 22.65
CA LEU A 760 13.71 -7.58 22.34
C LEU A 760 12.78 -6.48 22.81
N ASP A 761 11.52 -6.49 22.36
CA ASP A 761 10.48 -5.51 22.70
C ASP A 761 10.33 -5.31 24.21
N TYR A 762 10.36 -6.38 25.02
CA TYR A 762 10.26 -6.26 26.49
C TYR A 762 11.46 -5.55 27.14
N SER A 763 12.63 -5.54 26.51
CA SER A 763 13.91 -5.53 27.19
C SER A 763 14.78 -4.28 26.98
N CYS A 764 14.30 -3.18 26.46
CA CYS A 764 15.20 -2.18 25.90
C CYS A 764 15.69 -1.06 26.92
N ASP A 765 16.99 -0.88 27.38
CA ASP A 765 17.77 0.32 28.01
C ASP A 765 19.32 0.49 27.67
N VAL A 766 19.87 1.70 27.39
CA VAL A 766 21.32 2.14 27.45
C VAL A 766 22.04 2.18 28.84
N PHE A 767 23.34 1.82 28.88
CA PHE A 767 24.35 2.38 29.82
C PHE A 767 25.73 2.64 29.16
N VAL A 768 26.38 3.79 29.43
CA VAL A 768 27.85 3.94 29.25
C VAL A 768 28.50 4.70 30.41
N HIS A 769 29.58 4.13 30.96
CA HIS A 769 30.60 4.86 31.74
C HIS A 769 31.83 5.17 30.86
N SER A 770 32.27 6.43 30.91
CA SER A 770 33.64 6.96 30.70
C SER A 770 34.11 7.29 29.25
N LEU A 771 34.22 8.59 28.92
CA LEU A 771 35.45 9.43 28.97
C LEU A 771 35.21 10.78 28.23
N TYR A 772 35.47 11.91 28.91
CA TYR A 772 35.51 13.32 28.42
C TYR A 772 34.19 14.02 28.01
N ASP A 773 33.49 14.66 28.96
CA ASP A 773 33.30 16.13 29.08
C ASP A 773 32.44 16.43 30.34
N GLN A 774 32.78 17.46 31.13
CA GLN A 774 32.24 17.70 32.48
C GLN A 774 31.11 18.76 32.54
N HIS A 775 30.48 19.13 31.42
CA HIS A 775 29.56 20.28 31.38
C HIS A 775 28.12 19.99 30.92
N LEU A 776 27.69 18.71 30.85
CA LEU A 776 26.29 18.35 30.60
C LEU A 776 25.82 17.27 31.59
N PRO A 777 24.58 17.33 32.10
CA PRO A 777 24.04 16.25 32.92
C PRO A 777 23.81 14.98 32.08
N PRO A 778 24.04 13.77 32.65
CA PRO A 778 23.88 12.50 31.94
C PRO A 778 22.42 12.23 31.55
N ARG A 779 22.16 11.71 30.35
CA ARG A 779 20.81 11.33 29.86
C ARG A 779 20.85 9.97 29.12
N PHE A 780 19.89 9.11 29.42
CA PHE A 780 19.74 7.65 29.14
C PHE A 780 18.49 7.34 28.28
N VAL A 781 18.32 6.15 27.64
CA VAL A 781 17.16 5.90 26.72
C VAL A 781 16.62 4.42 26.41
N PRO A 782 15.25 4.11 26.28
CA PRO A 782 14.54 2.75 26.22
C PRO A 782 14.07 1.92 25.01
N ASP A 783 13.40 0.77 25.32
CA ASP A 783 11.94 0.43 25.28
C ASP A 783 11.44 -0.72 26.23
N ASP A 784 10.14 -0.68 26.56
CA ASP A 784 9.36 -1.37 27.63
C ASP A 784 10.00 -1.44 29.03
N ASP A 785 10.86 -2.39 29.34
CA ASP A 785 11.50 -2.48 30.67
C ASP A 785 12.23 -1.20 31.06
N PHE A 786 12.95 -0.57 30.13
CA PHE A 786 13.55 0.71 30.51
C PHE A 786 12.58 1.86 30.48
N ALA A 787 11.50 1.81 29.69
CA ALA A 787 10.46 2.84 29.78
C ALA A 787 9.89 2.84 31.20
N VAL A 788 9.57 1.65 31.73
CA VAL A 788 9.19 1.45 33.13
C VAL A 788 10.25 2.02 34.07
N SER A 789 11.54 1.78 33.81
CA SER A 789 12.60 2.30 34.68
C SER A 789 12.76 3.83 34.60
N VAL A 790 12.57 4.45 33.43
CA VAL A 790 12.62 5.90 33.24
C VAL A 790 11.47 6.53 34.00
N LEU A 791 10.26 5.95 33.89
CA LEU A 791 9.12 6.40 34.67
C LEU A 791 9.36 6.21 36.17
N ALA A 792 9.91 5.07 36.60
CA ALA A 792 10.29 4.83 37.98
C ALA A 792 11.27 5.91 38.50
N GLY A 793 12.29 6.25 37.72
CA GLY A 793 13.25 7.31 38.04
C GLY A 793 12.59 8.69 38.13
N LEU A 794 11.72 9.04 37.18
CA LEU A 794 10.94 10.29 37.20
C LEU A 794 10.02 10.38 38.43
N LEU A 795 9.58 9.24 38.97
CA LEU A 795 8.72 9.13 40.15
C LEU A 795 9.50 8.81 41.45
N ASN A 796 10.84 8.80 41.41
CA ASN A 796 11.72 8.49 42.55
C ASN A 796 11.52 7.09 43.16
N LYS A 797 11.21 6.08 42.33
CA LYS A 797 11.07 4.67 42.71
C LYS A 797 12.38 3.93 42.41
N THR A 798 13.39 4.20 43.23
CA THR A 798 14.80 3.84 42.97
C THR A 798 15.05 2.33 42.85
N ASP A 799 14.33 1.51 43.61
CA ASP A 799 14.53 0.05 43.59
C ASP A 799 14.00 -0.55 42.27
N GLU A 800 12.81 -0.13 41.85
CA GLU A 800 12.20 -0.51 40.59
C GLU A 800 12.97 0.04 39.39
N GLU A 801 13.43 1.30 39.45
CA GLU A 801 14.32 1.89 38.45
C GLU A 801 15.54 0.98 38.23
N GLN A 802 16.27 0.63 39.29
CA GLN A 802 17.46 -0.21 39.17
C GLN A 802 17.15 -1.62 38.64
N PHE A 803 16.05 -2.22 39.09
CA PHE A 803 15.64 -3.55 38.67
C PHE A 803 15.35 -3.61 37.17
N PHE A 804 14.42 -2.79 36.67
CA PHE A 804 14.02 -2.85 35.27
C PHE A 804 15.13 -2.36 34.34
N ARG A 805 15.95 -1.42 34.80
CA ARG A 805 17.19 -1.02 34.12
C ARG A 805 18.18 -2.16 33.95
N GLN A 806 18.41 -2.94 35.00
CA GLN A 806 19.33 -4.08 34.91
C GLN A 806 18.77 -5.18 34.01
N ARG A 807 17.45 -5.40 34.04
CA ARG A 807 16.73 -6.38 33.21
C ARG A 807 16.91 -6.06 31.73
N SER A 808 16.69 -4.80 31.38
CA SER A 808 16.78 -4.31 30.02
C SER A 808 18.21 -4.30 29.43
N LEU A 809 19.22 -4.03 30.25
CA LEU A 809 20.62 -4.11 29.80
C LEU A 809 21.14 -5.53 29.55
N THR A 810 20.46 -6.56 30.08
CA THR A 810 20.99 -7.93 30.08
C THR A 810 20.23 -8.87 29.19
N HIS A 811 18.90 -8.87 29.26
CA HIS A 811 18.03 -9.80 28.55
C HIS A 811 18.20 -9.81 27.02
N PRO A 812 18.29 -8.67 26.28
CA PRO A 812 18.37 -8.72 24.82
C PRO A 812 19.65 -9.43 24.36
N PHE A 813 20.75 -9.28 25.10
CA PHE A 813 22.01 -9.94 24.75
C PHE A 813 22.08 -11.41 25.16
N LEU A 814 21.11 -11.94 25.90
CA LEU A 814 21.02 -13.38 26.16
C LEU A 814 20.64 -14.15 24.89
N ILE A 815 19.92 -13.53 23.97
CA ILE A 815 19.58 -14.11 22.66
C ILE A 815 20.56 -13.71 21.54
N PHE A 816 21.63 -12.97 21.86
CA PHE A 816 22.69 -12.68 20.89
C PHE A 816 23.60 -13.90 20.68
N ASN A 817 23.53 -14.50 19.49
CA ASN A 817 24.38 -15.63 19.12
C ASN A 817 25.71 -15.14 18.53
N SER A 818 26.75 -15.08 19.36
CA SER A 818 28.08 -14.60 18.94
C SER A 818 28.75 -15.44 17.84
N LEU A 819 28.28 -16.67 17.58
CA LEU A 819 28.78 -17.49 16.48
C LEU A 819 28.24 -17.04 15.11
N THR A 820 27.02 -16.51 15.08
CA THR A 820 26.37 -16.04 13.85
C THR A 820 26.40 -14.52 13.73
N GLY A 821 26.54 -13.81 14.85
CA GLY A 821 26.53 -12.36 14.93
C GLY A 821 25.11 -11.75 14.85
N PHE A 822 24.07 -12.56 15.04
CA PHE A 822 22.66 -12.16 15.02
C PHE A 822 21.98 -12.44 16.37
N MET A 823 20.87 -11.77 16.61
CA MET A 823 19.88 -12.22 17.58
C MET A 823 19.24 -13.52 17.06
N GLU A 824 19.02 -14.50 17.94
CA GLU A 824 18.38 -15.78 17.60
C GLU A 824 17.49 -16.26 18.75
N ALA A 825 16.26 -16.68 18.43
CA ALA A 825 15.33 -17.22 19.40
C ALA A 825 15.92 -18.42 20.17
N ARG A 826 15.44 -18.61 21.41
CA ARG A 826 15.84 -19.70 22.30
C ARG A 826 14.63 -20.48 22.79
N ASN A 827 14.79 -21.78 22.90
CA ASN A 827 13.84 -22.65 23.58
C ASN A 827 13.97 -22.51 25.11
N ALA A 828 12.99 -23.03 25.86
CA ALA A 828 12.99 -23.04 27.32
C ALA A 828 14.21 -23.78 27.90
N SER A 829 14.76 -24.75 27.17
CA SER A 829 15.99 -25.46 27.52
C SER A 829 17.27 -24.61 27.40
N GLY A 830 17.20 -23.46 26.73
CA GLY A 830 18.34 -22.61 26.39
C GLY A 830 19.02 -22.94 25.05
N ALA A 831 18.60 -24.02 24.37
CA ALA A 831 19.04 -24.31 23.02
C ALA A 831 18.52 -23.26 22.02
N TRP A 832 19.33 -22.89 21.03
CA TRP A 832 18.90 -22.05 19.91
C TRP A 832 17.73 -22.69 19.18
N ALA A 833 16.68 -21.93 18.92
CA ALA A 833 15.52 -22.37 18.14
C ALA A 833 15.78 -22.31 16.63
N GLY A 834 16.82 -21.58 16.22
CA GLY A 834 17.21 -21.39 14.81
C GLY A 834 17.08 -19.92 14.39
N PRO A 835 17.71 -19.54 13.28
CA PRO A 835 17.81 -18.14 12.86
C PRO A 835 16.51 -17.54 12.33
N ASP A 836 15.55 -18.38 11.92
CA ASP A 836 14.34 -17.95 11.21
C ASP A 836 13.09 -18.01 12.09
N ASN A 837 13.24 -18.36 13.37
CA ASN A 837 12.13 -18.48 14.34
C ASN A 837 12.07 -17.28 15.28
N GLY A 838 10.87 -17.00 15.78
CA GLY A 838 10.64 -16.03 16.84
C GLY A 838 10.47 -14.57 16.40
N TRP A 839 10.21 -14.28 15.12
CA TRP A 839 10.09 -12.92 14.60
C TRP A 839 8.63 -12.52 14.31
N THR A 840 8.22 -11.31 14.69
CA THR A 840 6.96 -10.65 14.29
C THR A 840 7.21 -9.77 13.07
N GLU A 841 6.53 -10.02 11.95
CA GLU A 841 6.57 -9.15 10.75
C GLU A 841 7.99 -8.67 10.31
N GLY A 842 8.98 -9.54 10.49
CA GLY A 842 10.37 -9.24 10.18
C GLY A 842 11.25 -10.48 10.29
N ASP A 843 12.56 -10.27 10.30
CA ASP A 843 13.54 -11.34 10.47
C ASP A 843 14.72 -10.88 11.34
N LYS A 844 15.70 -11.77 11.51
CA LYS A 844 16.93 -11.48 12.26
C LYS A 844 17.74 -10.30 11.72
N TRP A 845 17.67 -9.99 10.42
CA TRP A 845 18.42 -8.87 9.84
C TRP A 845 17.86 -7.54 10.30
N ILE A 846 16.55 -7.47 10.50
CA ILE A 846 15.87 -6.30 11.03
C ILE A 846 16.02 -6.26 12.56
N TYR A 847 15.59 -7.32 13.25
CA TYR A 847 15.50 -7.33 14.71
C TYR A 847 16.85 -7.36 15.44
N THR A 848 17.97 -7.71 14.78
CA THR A 848 19.28 -7.57 15.42
C THR A 848 19.62 -6.11 15.74
N PHE A 849 18.98 -5.15 15.06
CA PHE A 849 19.11 -3.71 15.33
C PHE A 849 18.10 -3.18 16.34
N ASP A 850 17.20 -4.02 16.85
CA ASP A 850 16.13 -3.63 17.77
C ASP A 850 16.60 -3.61 19.23
N VAL A 851 17.67 -2.83 19.41
CA VAL A 851 18.31 -2.52 20.69
C VAL A 851 18.46 -1.00 20.75
N VAL A 852 17.38 -0.28 20.41
CA VAL A 852 17.35 1.19 20.18
C VAL A 852 17.69 2.00 21.41
N HIS A 853 17.52 1.38 22.55
CA HIS A 853 18.17 1.72 23.78
C HIS A 853 19.68 1.63 23.66
N ASP A 854 20.29 0.47 23.85
CA ASP A 854 21.72 0.33 24.05
C ASP A 854 22.49 0.11 22.74
N ILE A 855 22.37 1.08 21.83
CA ILE A 855 23.17 1.10 20.61
C ILE A 855 24.67 1.00 20.90
N PRO A 856 25.25 1.65 21.94
CA PRO A 856 26.64 1.41 22.33
C PRO A 856 26.94 -0.05 22.71
N GLY A 857 26.07 -0.70 23.47
CA GLY A 857 26.19 -2.13 23.80
C GLY A 857 26.11 -3.03 22.57
N LEU A 858 25.16 -2.78 21.67
CA LEU A 858 25.03 -3.50 20.40
C LEU A 858 26.28 -3.32 19.52
N ILE A 859 26.79 -2.09 19.40
CA ILE A 859 28.05 -1.80 18.71
C ILE A 859 29.20 -2.60 19.34
N ALA A 860 29.27 -2.67 20.68
CA ALA A 860 30.30 -3.45 21.36
C ALA A 860 30.19 -4.95 21.06
N GLN A 861 28.98 -5.51 21.05
CA GLN A 861 28.75 -6.91 20.66
C GLN A 861 29.13 -7.20 19.21
N LYS A 862 28.96 -6.21 18.33
CA LYS A 862 29.35 -6.28 16.92
C LYS A 862 30.83 -5.94 16.69
N GLY A 863 31.63 -5.73 17.72
CA GLY A 863 33.08 -5.54 17.62
C GLY A 863 33.54 -4.09 17.40
N GLY A 864 32.67 -3.12 17.67
CA GLY A 864 32.95 -1.68 17.56
C GLY A 864 32.37 -1.03 16.30
N ASN A 865 32.50 0.31 16.22
CA ASN A 865 31.84 1.11 15.19
C ASN A 865 32.09 0.65 13.75
N ALA A 866 33.34 0.32 13.40
CA ALA A 866 33.69 -0.04 12.03
C ALA A 866 32.96 -1.30 11.56
N THR A 867 33.01 -2.38 12.36
CA THR A 867 32.31 -3.63 12.07
C THR A 867 30.79 -3.48 12.13
N PHE A 868 30.27 -2.62 13.02
CA PHE A 868 28.85 -2.32 13.06
C PHE A 868 28.38 -1.59 11.79
N VAL A 869 29.17 -0.64 11.28
CA VAL A 869 28.91 0.04 10.00
C VAL A 869 28.98 -0.94 8.83
N GLU A 870 29.93 -1.87 8.81
CA GLU A 870 29.98 -2.94 7.81
C GLU A 870 28.73 -3.83 7.87
N PHE A 871 28.24 -4.16 9.06
CA PHE A 871 27.01 -4.93 9.22
C PHE A 871 25.75 -4.16 8.74
N LEU A 872 25.70 -2.84 8.97
CA LEU A 872 24.66 -2.00 8.37
C LEU A 872 24.79 -1.94 6.83
N ASP A 873 26.01 -1.91 6.28
CA ASP A 873 26.20 -1.97 4.82
C ASP A 873 25.66 -3.30 4.27
N GLU A 874 25.97 -4.43 4.93
CA GLU A 874 25.45 -5.76 4.59
C GLU A 874 23.91 -5.78 4.61
N HIS A 875 23.28 -5.19 5.63
CA HIS A 875 21.82 -5.06 5.71
C HIS A 875 21.23 -4.32 4.51
N PHE A 876 21.73 -3.12 4.21
CA PHE A 876 21.17 -2.29 3.14
C PHE A 876 21.55 -2.76 1.74
N ASP A 877 22.81 -3.11 1.50
CA ASP A 877 23.30 -3.54 0.17
C ASP A 877 22.95 -4.99 -0.13
N GLY A 878 22.68 -5.81 0.90
CA GLY A 878 22.10 -7.15 0.78
C GLY A 878 20.60 -7.16 0.49
N GLY A 879 19.93 -6.01 0.58
CA GLY A 879 18.49 -5.90 0.33
C GLY A 879 17.63 -6.43 1.49
N HIS A 880 18.15 -6.41 2.72
CA HIS A 880 17.46 -6.89 3.92
C HIS A 880 16.59 -5.82 4.59
N ASN A 881 16.70 -4.56 4.18
CA ASN A 881 15.85 -3.51 4.71
C ASN A 881 14.44 -3.57 4.12
N ASP A 882 13.44 -3.76 4.98
CA ASP A 882 12.03 -3.65 4.62
C ASP A 882 11.42 -2.39 5.22
N HIS A 883 11.33 -1.32 4.41
CA HIS A 883 10.70 -0.06 4.83
C HIS A 883 9.17 -0.12 4.81
N THR A 884 8.59 -1.21 4.31
CA THR A 884 7.12 -1.36 4.29
C THR A 884 6.56 -1.70 5.67
N ASN A 885 7.43 -1.92 6.66
CA ASN A 885 7.10 -2.29 8.04
C ASN A 885 8.02 -1.55 9.04
N GLU A 886 7.52 -1.39 10.26
CA GLU A 886 7.97 -0.50 11.33
C GLU A 886 9.32 -0.85 11.97
N PRO A 887 9.67 -2.13 12.22
CA PRO A 887 10.93 -2.48 12.88
C PRO A 887 12.19 -2.06 12.11
N SER A 888 12.07 -1.71 10.81
CA SER A 888 13.19 -1.18 10.02
C SER A 888 13.39 0.34 10.13
N HIS A 889 12.41 1.08 10.65
CA HIS A 889 12.32 2.53 10.50
C HIS A 889 13.49 3.29 11.13
N HIS A 890 14.04 2.83 12.25
CA HIS A 890 15.16 3.48 12.94
C HIS A 890 16.55 3.11 12.37
N ILE A 891 16.67 1.96 11.71
CA ILE A 891 17.94 1.39 11.24
C ILE A 891 18.82 2.38 10.44
N PRO A 892 18.31 3.19 9.49
CA PRO A 892 19.18 4.10 8.74
C PRO A 892 19.83 5.18 9.60
N TYR A 893 19.28 5.49 10.78
CA TYR A 893 19.84 6.45 11.73
C TYR A 893 20.98 5.87 12.57
N LEU A 894 21.12 4.55 12.64
CA LEU A 894 22.15 3.88 13.42
C LEU A 894 23.56 4.12 12.87
N TYR A 895 23.71 4.42 11.57
CA TYR A 895 24.96 4.90 11.00
C TYR A 895 25.45 6.18 11.70
N SER A 896 24.56 7.14 11.97
CA SER A 896 24.93 8.39 12.67
C SER A 896 25.40 8.09 14.09
N LEU A 897 24.73 7.17 14.79
CA LEU A 897 25.11 6.74 16.15
C LEU A 897 26.44 5.95 16.17
N ALA A 898 26.77 5.27 15.08
CA ALA A 898 28.05 4.59 14.89
C ALA A 898 29.16 5.50 14.29
N GLY A 899 28.91 6.81 14.17
CA GLY A 899 29.89 7.77 13.67
C GLY A 899 30.15 7.69 12.16
N ALA A 900 29.14 7.33 11.37
CA ALA A 900 29.15 7.29 9.91
C ALA A 900 27.95 8.09 9.33
N ALA A 901 27.72 9.30 9.82
CA ALA A 901 26.54 10.11 9.49
C ALA A 901 26.33 10.34 7.98
N SER A 902 27.39 10.44 7.18
CA SER A 902 27.28 10.57 5.72
C SER A 902 26.53 9.40 5.08
N LYS A 903 26.69 8.16 5.58
CA LYS A 903 25.92 7.01 5.13
C LYS A 903 24.46 7.11 5.52
N SER A 904 24.17 7.50 6.77
CA SER A 904 22.79 7.76 7.24
C SER A 904 22.07 8.74 6.31
N GLN A 905 22.71 9.88 6.03
CA GLN A 905 22.19 10.93 5.16
C GLN A 905 21.84 10.40 3.76
N SER A 906 22.67 9.52 3.20
CA SER A 906 22.40 8.91 1.89
C SER A 906 21.24 7.89 1.92
N ARG A 907 21.20 7.00 2.92
CA ARG A 907 20.17 5.95 3.04
C ARG A 907 18.80 6.53 3.30
N ILE A 908 18.68 7.50 4.21
CA ILE A 908 17.41 8.18 4.51
C ILE A 908 16.80 8.79 3.23
N ARG A 909 17.62 9.44 2.40
CA ARG A 909 17.16 10.02 1.12
C ARG A 909 16.70 8.96 0.13
N GLN A 910 17.45 7.86 0.02
CA GLN A 910 17.10 6.75 -0.88
C GLN A 910 15.78 6.10 -0.46
N ILE A 911 15.61 5.84 0.84
CA ILE A 911 14.40 5.27 1.41
C ILE A 911 13.21 6.21 1.18
N ALA A 912 13.34 7.49 1.53
CA ALA A 912 12.28 8.48 1.32
C ALA A 912 11.87 8.57 -0.16
N GLN A 913 12.83 8.59 -1.08
CA GLN A 913 12.57 8.65 -2.52
C GLN A 913 11.88 7.39 -3.06
N SER A 914 12.19 6.22 -2.51
CA SER A 914 11.68 4.94 -3.00
C SER A 914 10.28 4.63 -2.49
N ASN A 915 9.94 5.13 -1.29
CA ASN A 915 8.75 4.70 -0.56
C ASN A 915 7.66 5.78 -0.47
N TYR A 916 7.98 7.05 -0.78
CA TYR A 916 7.05 8.17 -0.63
C TYR A 916 6.95 9.02 -1.89
N ASN A 917 5.73 9.24 -2.38
CA ASN A 917 5.45 10.17 -3.48
C ASN A 917 3.99 10.68 -3.45
N ALA A 918 3.64 11.56 -4.38
CA ALA A 918 2.32 12.20 -4.43
C ALA A 918 1.24 11.40 -5.19
N SER A 919 1.53 10.18 -5.65
CA SER A 919 0.57 9.34 -6.36
C SER A 919 -0.35 8.58 -5.41
N ILE A 920 -1.41 7.97 -5.96
CA ILE A 920 -2.32 7.09 -5.21
C ILE A 920 -1.62 5.88 -4.57
N ASN A 921 -0.48 5.45 -5.12
CA ASN A 921 0.40 4.40 -4.59
C ASN A 921 1.62 5.03 -3.89
N GLY A 922 1.43 6.22 -3.31
CA GLY A 922 2.50 7.03 -2.76
C GLY A 922 3.08 6.52 -1.46
N LEU A 923 2.58 5.41 -0.93
CA LEU A 923 3.10 4.68 0.24
C LEU A 923 3.43 3.26 -0.20
N SER A 924 4.59 2.76 0.22
CA SER A 924 5.11 1.42 -0.12
C SER A 924 4.55 0.30 0.75
N GLY A 925 4.21 0.59 2.00
CA GLY A 925 3.60 -0.31 2.98
C GLY A 925 2.30 0.26 3.50
N ASN A 926 1.71 -0.37 4.52
CA ASN A 926 0.54 0.19 5.20
C ASN A 926 0.91 1.49 5.89
N GLU A 927 -0.07 2.35 6.15
CA GLU A 927 0.20 3.64 6.78
C GLU A 927 0.32 3.54 8.30
N ASP A 928 -0.27 2.49 8.88
CA ASP A 928 -0.22 2.09 10.29
C ASP A 928 -0.42 3.25 11.26
N CYS A 929 -1.60 3.86 11.13
CA CYS A 929 -2.14 4.87 12.05
C CYS A 929 -1.25 6.12 12.21
N GLY A 930 -0.55 6.52 11.16
CA GLY A 930 0.35 7.68 11.16
C GLY A 930 1.83 7.33 11.15
N GLN A 931 2.22 6.12 11.55
CA GLN A 931 3.61 5.77 11.82
C GLN A 931 4.52 5.93 10.58
N MET A 932 4.10 5.41 9.43
CA MET A 932 4.83 5.56 8.18
C MET A 932 4.95 7.03 7.74
N SER A 933 3.90 7.83 7.98
CA SER A 933 3.91 9.27 7.67
C SER A 933 4.81 10.05 8.64
N ALA A 934 4.77 9.73 9.94
CA ALA A 934 5.61 10.33 10.97
C ALA A 934 7.10 10.12 10.66
N TRP A 935 7.48 8.93 10.21
CA TRP A 935 8.85 8.66 9.76
C TRP A 935 9.29 9.63 8.65
N TYR A 936 8.46 9.80 7.61
CA TYR A 936 8.77 10.70 6.50
C TYR A 936 8.87 12.15 6.98
N LEU A 937 7.94 12.59 7.84
CA LEU A 937 7.89 13.95 8.35
C LEU A 937 9.14 14.29 9.17
N PHE A 938 9.49 13.47 10.16
CA PHE A 938 10.70 13.62 10.95
C PHE A 938 11.96 13.62 10.07
N SER A 939 12.06 12.64 9.17
CA SER A 939 13.18 12.54 8.22
C SER A 939 13.31 13.79 7.34
N ALA A 940 12.19 14.33 6.85
CA ALA A 940 12.17 15.52 6.00
C ALA A 940 12.54 16.80 6.75
N LEU A 941 12.20 16.89 8.04
CA LEU A 941 12.66 17.96 8.94
C LEU A 941 14.15 17.81 9.31
N GLY A 942 14.70 16.60 9.19
CA GLY A 942 16.13 16.30 9.29
C GLY A 942 16.55 15.58 10.56
N PHE A 943 15.62 15.05 11.36
CA PHE A 943 15.91 14.35 12.61
C PHE A 943 14.81 13.35 12.96
N TYR A 944 15.14 12.28 13.69
CA TYR A 944 14.19 11.21 14.02
C TYR A 944 14.34 10.71 15.46
N PRO A 945 13.23 10.41 16.17
CA PRO A 945 13.27 9.83 17.52
C PRO A 945 13.60 8.34 17.44
N VAL A 946 14.87 7.98 17.22
CA VAL A 946 15.32 6.56 17.20
C VAL A 946 14.88 5.82 18.46
N ASN A 947 14.92 6.53 19.58
CA ASN A 947 14.48 6.03 20.84
C ASN A 947 13.49 7.01 21.48
N PRO A 948 12.19 6.67 21.51
CA PRO A 948 11.10 7.60 21.84
C PRO A 948 11.25 8.27 23.21
N VAL A 949 11.78 7.53 24.17
CA VAL A 949 11.78 7.86 25.61
C VAL A 949 13.11 8.46 26.08
N SER A 950 13.85 9.12 25.18
CA SER A 950 15.10 9.88 25.46
C SER A 950 14.91 11.33 25.75
N GLY A 951 13.90 11.91 25.09
CA GLY A 951 13.95 13.32 24.76
C GLY A 951 15.15 13.68 23.88
N LEU A 952 15.63 12.80 23.01
CA LEU A 952 16.69 13.01 22.01
C LEU A 952 16.17 12.63 20.62
N TYR A 953 16.73 13.29 19.59
CA TYR A 953 16.47 12.98 18.19
C TYR A 953 17.81 12.85 17.46
N VAL A 954 17.94 11.83 16.62
CA VAL A 954 19.13 11.59 15.81
C VAL A 954 19.02 12.38 14.51
N VAL A 955 20.03 13.17 14.20
CA VAL A 955 20.09 13.98 12.99
C VAL A 955 20.35 13.08 11.78
N GLY A 956 19.44 13.16 10.81
CA GLY A 956 19.54 12.56 9.49
C GLY A 956 20.01 13.59 8.46
N THR A 957 19.11 14.03 7.58
CA THR A 957 19.36 15.10 6.61
C THR A 957 18.06 15.84 6.28
N PRO A 958 17.99 17.18 6.42
CA PRO A 958 16.76 17.94 6.11
C PRO A 958 16.50 17.98 4.60
N PHE A 959 15.25 17.97 4.16
CA PHE A 959 14.93 17.82 2.73
C PHE A 959 14.75 19.13 1.96
N PHE A 960 14.44 20.22 2.66
CA PHE A 960 14.00 21.48 2.08
C PHE A 960 14.98 22.62 2.35
N ASP A 961 14.87 23.74 1.62
CA ASP A 961 15.79 24.88 1.81
C ASP A 961 15.55 25.61 3.14
N GLU A 962 14.29 25.73 3.53
CA GLU A 962 13.86 26.40 4.75
C GLU A 962 12.53 25.83 5.23
N VAL A 963 12.41 25.58 6.53
CA VAL A 963 11.17 25.17 7.19
C VAL A 963 10.95 26.07 8.40
N ASP A 964 9.82 26.78 8.42
CA ASP A 964 9.36 27.54 9.58
C ASP A 964 8.32 26.68 10.34
N ILE A 965 8.54 26.43 11.64
CA ILE A 965 7.75 25.53 12.49
C ILE A 965 7.20 26.31 13.69
N GLN A 966 5.90 26.22 13.92
CA GLN A 966 5.19 26.86 15.02
C GLN A 966 4.56 25.81 15.95
N PHE A 967 5.24 25.55 17.06
CA PHE A 967 4.74 24.58 18.04
C PHE A 967 3.48 25.11 18.76
N PRO A 968 2.44 24.29 18.96
CA PRO A 968 1.26 24.61 19.77
C PRO A 968 1.55 24.69 21.29
N LEU A 969 2.71 24.21 21.72
CA LEU A 969 3.13 24.20 23.13
C LEU A 969 3.41 25.62 23.65
N SER A 970 2.77 26.00 24.77
CA SER A 970 2.88 27.35 25.34
C SER A 970 4.29 27.75 25.79
N ASN A 971 5.14 26.77 26.08
CA ASN A 971 6.54 26.94 26.49
C ASN A 971 7.53 26.82 25.32
N ALA A 972 7.06 26.58 24.10
CA ALA A 972 7.90 26.44 22.93
C ALA A 972 8.02 27.77 22.16
N THR A 973 9.18 27.97 21.53
CA THR A 973 9.43 29.09 20.63
C THR A 973 9.39 28.59 19.18
N ASP A 974 8.95 29.44 18.25
CA ASP A 974 9.01 29.15 16.82
C ASP A 974 10.42 28.70 16.41
N LEU A 975 10.49 27.63 15.63
CA LEU A 975 11.72 27.04 15.13
C LEU A 975 11.85 27.30 13.64
N LYS A 976 13.04 27.72 13.23
CA LYS A 976 13.41 27.88 11.82
C LYS A 976 14.57 26.96 11.48
N VAL A 977 14.32 26.01 10.59
CA VAL A 977 15.34 25.15 10.00
C VAL A 977 15.81 25.79 8.69
N ILE A 978 17.10 26.10 8.58
CA ILE A 978 17.72 26.68 7.38
C ILE A 978 18.72 25.66 6.83
N SER A 979 18.46 25.15 5.63
CA SER A 979 19.25 24.07 5.00
C SER A 979 19.42 24.29 3.51
N ARG A 980 19.88 25.50 3.13
CA ARG A 980 19.95 25.95 1.73
C ARG A 980 20.73 24.97 0.83
N GLY A 981 20.09 24.52 -0.23
CA GLY A 981 20.59 23.55 -1.19
C GLY A 981 20.25 22.09 -0.86
N ALA A 982 19.62 21.82 0.29
CA ALA A 982 19.20 20.48 0.72
C ALA A 982 18.41 19.68 -0.33
N PRO A 983 17.57 20.28 -1.21
CA PRO A 983 16.91 19.52 -2.27
C PRO A 983 17.87 18.78 -3.23
N SER A 984 19.13 19.22 -3.33
CA SER A 984 20.15 18.66 -4.23
C SER A 984 21.45 18.24 -3.55
N LYS A 985 21.61 18.56 -2.26
CA LYS A 985 22.82 18.35 -1.48
C LYS A 985 22.47 17.53 -0.24
N PRO A 986 22.70 16.21 -0.25
CA PRO A 986 22.24 15.34 0.83
C PRO A 986 23.11 15.45 2.09
N TYR A 987 24.37 15.89 1.96
CA TYR A 987 25.33 15.80 3.06
C TYR A 987 25.39 17.05 3.94
N ILE A 988 25.61 16.86 5.24
CA ILE A 988 25.74 17.97 6.21
C ILE A 988 27.22 18.25 6.45
N LYS A 989 27.66 19.49 6.23
CA LYS A 989 29.01 19.97 6.54
C LYS A 989 29.14 20.44 8.00
N SER A 990 28.10 21.08 8.51
CA SER A 990 28.00 21.53 9.89
C SER A 990 26.54 21.81 10.25
N LEU A 991 26.22 21.70 11.53
CA LEU A 991 24.96 22.13 12.13
C LEU A 991 25.28 23.15 13.23
N ALA A 992 24.61 24.28 13.22
CA ALA A 992 24.62 25.24 14.33
C ALA A 992 23.21 25.45 14.86
N ILE A 993 23.03 25.41 16.18
CA ILE A 993 21.76 25.72 16.85
C ILE A 993 21.94 27.05 17.57
N ASN A 994 21.15 28.06 17.20
CA ASN A 994 21.22 29.40 17.78
C ASN A 994 22.63 30.02 17.77
N GLY A 995 23.44 29.66 16.77
CA GLY A 995 24.81 30.12 16.59
C GLY A 995 25.88 29.28 17.30
N GLU A 996 25.49 28.24 18.03
CA GLU A 996 26.40 27.28 18.66
C GLU A 996 26.61 26.06 17.78
N ASP A 997 27.87 25.73 17.48
CA ASP A 997 28.22 24.58 16.65
C ASP A 997 27.89 23.26 17.36
N ILE A 998 27.16 22.39 16.68
CA ILE A 998 26.79 21.05 17.14
C ILE A 998 27.73 20.04 16.48
N SER A 999 28.51 19.32 17.29
CA SER A 999 29.52 18.37 16.80
C SER A 999 29.03 16.92 16.71
N SER A 1000 27.97 16.57 17.43
CA SER A 1000 27.33 15.25 17.44
C SER A 1000 26.01 15.28 16.68
N PRO A 1001 25.63 14.24 15.90
CA PRO A 1001 24.36 14.20 15.18
C PRO A 1001 23.17 13.89 16.11
N ILE A 1002 23.08 14.56 17.26
CA ILE A 1002 22.04 14.36 18.27
C ILE A 1002 21.55 15.73 18.74
N ILE A 1003 20.24 15.92 18.78
CA ILE A 1003 19.57 17.09 19.35
C ILE A 1003 18.63 16.67 20.47
N SER A 1004 18.42 17.51 21.48
CA SER A 1004 17.45 17.23 22.53
C SER A 1004 16.07 17.81 22.23
N HIS A 1005 15.04 17.24 22.87
CA HIS A 1005 13.68 17.77 22.86
C HIS A 1005 13.63 19.19 23.42
N SER A 1006 14.45 19.50 24.44
CA SER A 1006 14.54 20.87 24.96
C SER A 1006 15.12 21.83 23.92
N GLN A 1007 16.18 21.46 23.19
CA GLN A 1007 16.73 22.30 22.11
C GLN A 1007 15.70 22.53 21.00
N LEU A 1008 14.86 21.53 20.71
CA LEU A 1008 13.78 21.65 19.74
C LEU A 1008 12.71 22.65 20.20
N LEU A 1009 12.25 22.56 21.46
CA LEU A 1009 11.22 23.46 22.01
C LEU A 1009 11.75 24.87 22.32
N ASP A 1010 13.03 25.01 22.68
CA ASP A 1010 13.69 26.32 22.83
C ASP A 1010 13.66 27.11 21.51
N GLY A 1011 13.50 26.40 20.38
CA GLY A 1011 13.28 26.97 19.06
C GLY A 1011 14.45 27.81 18.55
N GLY A 1012 14.15 28.86 17.81
CA GLY A 1012 15.14 29.74 17.22
C GLY A 1012 15.61 29.25 15.84
N ILE A 1013 16.92 29.15 15.61
CA ILE A 1013 17.48 28.84 14.28
C ILE A 1013 18.35 27.58 14.34
N PHE A 1014 17.99 26.58 13.56
CA PHE A 1014 18.82 25.42 13.27
C PHE A 1014 19.39 25.61 11.85
N GLU A 1015 20.68 25.92 11.75
CA GLU A 1015 21.35 26.18 10.48
C GLU A 1015 22.22 24.99 10.06
N PHE A 1016 21.81 24.33 8.98
CA PHE A 1016 22.53 23.25 8.33
C PHE A 1016 23.29 23.78 7.11
N ILE A 1017 24.61 23.60 7.10
CA ILE A 1017 25.43 23.90 5.91
C ILE A 1017 25.50 22.64 5.04
N MET A 1018 24.78 22.65 3.92
CA MET A 1018 24.65 21.48 3.04
C MET A 1018 25.82 21.35 2.04
N SER A 1019 26.18 20.12 1.68
CA SER A 1019 27.24 19.75 0.74
C SER A 1019 26.80 18.68 -0.25
N SER A 1020 27.34 18.74 -1.47
CA SER A 1020 27.12 17.71 -2.50
C SER A 1020 28.09 16.53 -2.39
N GLY A 1021 29.16 16.66 -1.62
CA GLY A 1021 30.13 15.58 -1.36
C GLY A 1021 30.17 15.20 0.11
N LEU A 1022 30.66 13.99 0.40
CA LEU A 1022 30.83 13.44 1.75
C LEU A 1022 31.53 14.43 2.68
N GLN A 1023 31.11 14.47 3.95
CA GLN A 1023 31.63 15.40 4.94
C GLN A 1023 32.03 14.64 6.21
N ALA A 1024 33.01 15.17 6.94
CA ALA A 1024 33.49 14.57 8.19
C ALA A 1024 32.55 14.79 9.39
N TRP A 1025 31.55 15.66 9.27
CA TRP A 1025 30.62 15.97 10.37
C TRP A 1025 29.80 14.73 10.75
N GLY A 1026 29.94 14.26 12.00
CA GLY A 1026 29.34 13.01 12.46
C GLY A 1026 29.91 11.73 11.80
N SER A 1027 31.01 11.83 11.05
CA SER A 1027 31.63 10.76 10.26
C SER A 1027 33.07 10.50 10.72
N ASN A 1028 33.24 9.96 11.92
CA ASN A 1028 34.54 9.68 12.55
C ASN A 1028 35.00 8.22 12.42
N THR A 1029 34.15 7.34 11.91
CA THR A 1029 34.46 5.91 11.73
C THR A 1029 35.18 5.67 10.39
N SER A 1030 36.30 4.93 10.45
CA SER A 1030 37.18 4.67 9.30
C SER A 1030 36.43 4.00 8.14
N GLY A 1031 36.59 4.51 6.92
CA GLY A 1031 35.94 3.99 5.70
C GLY A 1031 34.87 4.90 5.08
N ASP A 1032 34.54 6.02 5.74
CA ASP A 1032 33.52 7.00 5.30
C ASP A 1032 34.10 8.20 4.52
N SER A 1033 35.43 8.27 4.34
CA SER A 1033 36.16 9.38 3.70
C SER A 1033 36.80 9.03 2.36
#